data_AF-A0A250G5D3-F1
#
_entry.id   AF-A0A250G5D3-F1
#
_cell.length_a   1.000
_cell.length_b   1.000
_cell.length_c   1.000
_cell.angle_alpha   90.00
_cell.angle_beta   90.00
_cell.angle_gamma   90.00
#
_symmetry.space_group_name_H-M   'P 1'
#
loop_
_entity.id
_entity.type
_entity.pdbx_description
1 polymer ?
#
loop_
_entity_poly.entity_id
_entity_poly.type
_entity_poly.pdbx_seq_one_letter_code
_entity_poly.pdbx_strand_id
1 'polypeptide(L)'
;MNLGMKRVVLGIALLVFGVLSGQTPFLDSYYENPAVQEINRLPMRATYFPYESTERAFENQPQKSERFLSLNGIWKFLWKEDFKQLPTDFFKENYNDTSWDDFKVPATWEFNGYGTPIYVNEKFEFAVKNPQPPNIPDSINQPVGAYRKVIEIPEKWQDKEVFIHLGAVKSAFKLYVNGQFVGFGKDSKLPSEFDLTPFIKQGKNVIALEVRRWSDASFLEAQDMWRLSGIMRDCYLYARPKLHFFDYESLSELTNDYKDGVMRLRVQAFNNTDDNQEDSSIEATLFDQQGQKIWQETQKIPKLKKAFGKAENQFVAEIPNIKPWTAETPNLYDLQLILKDKKGQIQEVIRRKTGFRSVEIKGNVFLINGMPVKLKGVNRHDASSKTGQVVSKEEMLKDVKLMKELNINAVRTSHYPNDPYFYELCDQYGLYVMDEANVENHGMHYAFDRTLANHPDWEKAHLMRVIRMVQRDKNHPSIFSWSMGNESGNGWNFYQAYKAVKGIDPSRPVHYELASGDWNIDMESRMYRSIDFLVNYAENNPKKPFVLCEYAHAMGNSVGNFQEYWDVYEKYPSLMGGFIWDWMDQGVEKMVNGKRIFGYGGDWGDENTPSDNNFLNNGVVGPYHTLHPHAYEVRKVHQFIGFSYQKNILTVQNKYFFQDLSNFEIQWELLKDGKLVQNGVFKHLDVKPQQRKEYKLKVKTDNTAEYILRATAFTKAQEGVLEAGTALAFGEFFLTPYRAKNDVSELVNVAVNENDKEIRVQNQYFTAIISKEKGILTDYTANGKVIFKQGPYANFWRPATDNDFGAGLQHKLAKLKDADKQAIVERIEVAHTHSSQVKVTIVKKMIDQSLMFVQNLIFDGKGSLQVENEFTPLKMDDKMLTFKIGNHLVLPADFKEIEWYGRGPWESYADRKTAALVGLYKGAIEEEYHPYLRPQESGNKTDVRYAKITRADGSGFRIQSTKKLLNVNVLPYEPDQLFPGMKKGQTHSGSLEFSENIHLDVDLQQLGVGGNNSWGELPIEKYRLYLYKPYSYTYRIIPFNKE
;
A
#
# COMPACT_ATOMS: atom_id res chain seq x y z
N MET A 1 -84.51 17.27 -22.49
CA MET A 1 -84.34 15.82 -22.31
C MET A 1 -82.88 15.47 -22.52
N ASN A 2 -82.21 15.16 -21.41
CA ASN A 2 -81.05 14.27 -21.23
C ASN A 2 -79.88 14.41 -22.22
N LEU A 3 -78.75 15.05 -21.86
CA LEU A 3 -78.05 15.00 -20.57
C LEU A 3 -77.77 13.54 -20.19
N GLY A 4 -76.72 12.95 -20.78
CA GLY A 4 -76.40 11.56 -20.49
C GLY A 4 -75.26 10.93 -21.29
N MET A 5 -74.16 11.62 -21.63
CA MET A 5 -72.93 10.92 -22.04
C MET A 5 -71.64 11.78 -22.12
N LYS A 6 -71.48 12.77 -21.22
CA LYS A 6 -70.22 13.55 -21.11
C LYS A 6 -69.71 13.70 -19.68
N ARG A 7 -69.96 12.71 -18.82
CA ARG A 7 -69.45 12.68 -17.43
C ARG A 7 -68.71 11.41 -16.99
N VAL A 8 -68.42 10.47 -17.89
CA VAL A 8 -67.68 9.24 -17.53
C VAL A 8 -66.24 9.20 -18.05
N VAL A 9 -65.87 10.01 -19.05
CA VAL A 9 -64.48 10.03 -19.58
C VAL A 9 -63.60 11.11 -18.92
N LEU A 10 -64.19 12.14 -18.28
CA LEU A 10 -63.42 13.12 -17.50
C LEU A 10 -63.18 12.69 -16.05
N GLY A 11 -63.93 11.70 -15.55
CA GLY A 11 -63.78 11.15 -14.18
C GLY A 11 -62.69 10.09 -14.05
N ILE A 12 -62.25 9.47 -15.15
CA ILE A 12 -61.19 8.44 -15.13
C ILE A 12 -59.82 9.05 -15.47
N ALA A 13 -59.76 10.16 -16.22
CA ALA A 13 -58.51 10.90 -16.45
C ALA A 13 -58.02 11.68 -15.21
N LEU A 14 -58.91 12.03 -14.27
CA LEU A 14 -58.56 12.69 -13.01
C LEU A 14 -58.31 11.71 -11.84
N LEU A 15 -58.57 10.41 -12.03
CA LEU A 15 -58.25 9.34 -11.06
C LEU A 15 -56.98 8.55 -11.42
N VAL A 16 -56.40 8.77 -12.61
CA VAL A 16 -55.09 8.21 -13.00
C VAL A 16 -53.93 9.22 -12.84
N PHE A 17 -54.22 10.52 -12.65
CA PHE A 17 -53.22 11.52 -12.24
C PHE A 17 -53.15 11.74 -10.72
N GLY A 18 -53.88 10.92 -9.95
CA GLY A 18 -54.06 11.09 -8.51
C GLY A 18 -53.38 10.04 -7.63
N VAL A 19 -52.35 9.31 -8.08
CA VAL A 19 -51.48 8.50 -7.21
C VAL A 19 -50.06 8.36 -7.82
N LEU A 20 -49.41 9.49 -8.08
CA LEU A 20 -47.93 9.57 -8.08
C LEU A 20 -47.57 10.89 -7.40
N SER A 21 -48.11 11.12 -6.20
CA SER A 21 -47.41 11.93 -5.22
C SER A 21 -46.17 11.13 -4.82
N GLY A 22 -45.11 11.21 -5.64
CA GLY A 22 -43.78 10.89 -5.14
C GLY A 22 -43.59 11.75 -3.90
N GLN A 23 -43.53 11.12 -2.73
CA GLN A 23 -43.20 11.82 -1.52
C GLN A 23 -41.88 12.52 -1.77
N THR A 24 -41.86 13.85 -1.69
CA THR A 24 -40.62 14.60 -1.67
C THR A 24 -39.77 14.04 -0.54
N PRO A 25 -38.51 13.63 -0.80
CA PRO A 25 -37.67 13.03 0.24
C PRO A 25 -37.55 13.98 1.43
N PHE A 26 -37.59 13.42 2.64
CA PHE A 26 -37.34 14.20 3.85
C PHE A 26 -35.83 14.43 3.97
N LEU A 27 -35.39 15.68 3.87
CA LEU A 27 -33.98 16.02 4.04
C LEU A 27 -33.72 16.56 5.45
N ASP A 28 -32.89 15.86 6.22
CA ASP A 28 -32.42 16.37 7.50
C ASP A 28 -31.60 17.66 7.33
N SER A 29 -32.03 18.73 7.99
CA SER A 29 -31.41 20.07 7.89
C SER A 29 -29.91 20.14 8.28
N TYR A 30 -29.39 19.15 9.03
CA TYR A 30 -27.99 19.02 9.41
C TYR A 30 -27.29 17.95 8.56
N TYR A 31 -27.87 16.74 8.52
CA TYR A 31 -27.20 15.55 7.96
C TYR A 31 -27.39 15.36 6.46
N GLU A 32 -28.29 16.09 5.80
CA GLU A 32 -28.57 15.98 4.36
C GLU A 32 -28.60 17.37 3.68
N ASN A 33 -27.69 18.25 4.12
CA ASN A 33 -27.57 19.61 3.62
C ASN A 33 -26.08 19.97 3.39
N PRO A 34 -25.59 19.96 2.14
CA PRO A 34 -24.18 20.20 1.83
C PRO A 34 -23.73 21.65 2.11
N ALA A 35 -24.65 22.60 2.25
CA ALA A 35 -24.33 23.97 2.67
C ALA A 35 -24.04 24.08 4.19
N VAL A 36 -24.47 23.10 4.99
CA VAL A 36 -24.26 23.02 6.44
C VAL A 36 -23.15 22.02 6.74
N GLN A 37 -21.90 22.48 6.70
CA GLN A 37 -20.73 21.64 7.01
C GLN A 37 -20.31 21.70 8.49
N GLU A 38 -20.68 22.79 9.17
CA GLU A 38 -20.34 23.04 10.56
C GLU A 38 -21.31 24.06 11.18
N ILE A 39 -21.51 23.95 12.50
CA ILE A 39 -22.18 24.97 13.33
C ILE A 39 -21.34 25.14 14.59
N ASN A 40 -20.93 26.38 14.89
CA ASN A 40 -20.12 26.76 16.05
C ASN A 40 -18.72 26.12 16.14
N ARG A 41 -18.27 25.40 15.10
CA ARG A 41 -16.90 24.87 15.03
C ARG A 41 -15.91 26.02 14.94
N LEU A 42 -14.81 25.93 15.68
CA LEU A 42 -13.73 26.91 15.60
C LEU A 42 -13.02 26.83 14.24
N PRO A 43 -12.52 27.96 13.72
CA PRO A 43 -11.68 27.97 12.52
C PRO A 43 -10.50 27.02 12.66
N MET A 44 -10.16 26.32 11.57
CA MET A 44 -8.97 25.47 11.55
C MET A 44 -7.71 26.31 11.69
N ARG A 45 -6.76 25.81 12.48
CA ARG A 45 -5.45 26.40 12.74
C ARG A 45 -4.37 25.33 12.60
N ALA A 46 -3.10 25.76 12.58
CA ALA A 46 -1.98 24.83 12.55
C ALA A 46 -2.01 23.88 13.76
N THR A 47 -1.52 22.66 13.59
CA THR A 47 -1.42 21.71 14.71
C THR A 47 -0.38 22.16 15.74
N TYR A 48 -0.84 22.40 16.96
CA TYR A 48 -0.03 22.60 18.16
C TYR A 48 -0.85 22.42 19.44
N PHE A 49 -0.16 22.12 20.54
CA PHE A 49 -0.73 22.15 21.89
C PHE A 49 -0.24 23.40 22.67
N PRO A 50 -1.13 24.15 23.34
CA PRO A 50 -0.79 25.40 24.02
C PRO A 50 -0.30 25.18 25.45
N TYR A 51 1.01 25.05 25.67
CA TYR A 51 1.59 24.77 26.99
C TYR A 51 1.61 25.99 27.94
N GLU A 52 1.62 25.70 29.24
CA GLU A 52 1.70 26.68 30.33
C GLU A 52 3.10 27.25 30.57
N SER A 53 4.14 26.56 30.15
CA SER A 53 5.53 26.95 30.40
C SER A 53 6.48 26.46 29.31
N THR A 54 7.68 27.03 29.32
CA THR A 54 8.79 26.63 28.44
C THR A 54 9.25 25.20 28.68
N GLU A 55 9.27 24.75 29.93
CA GLU A 55 9.68 23.40 30.31
C GLU A 55 8.71 22.36 29.74
N ARG A 56 7.39 22.62 29.87
CA ARG A 56 6.36 21.74 29.33
C ARG A 56 6.33 21.71 27.80
N ALA A 57 6.50 22.87 27.17
CA ALA A 57 6.66 22.95 25.72
C ALA A 57 7.93 22.21 25.26
N PHE A 58 8.99 22.19 26.08
CA PHE A 58 10.20 21.45 25.75
C PHE A 58 9.98 19.94 25.76
N GLU A 59 9.21 19.43 26.73
CA GLU A 59 8.82 18.01 26.82
C GLU A 59 7.92 17.55 25.65
N ASN A 60 7.12 18.47 25.08
CA ASN A 60 6.17 18.25 23.98
C ASN A 60 5.26 17.02 24.21
N GLN A 61 4.73 16.90 25.44
CA GLN A 61 3.84 15.82 25.85
C GLN A 61 2.55 16.43 26.43
N PRO A 62 1.49 16.61 25.62
CA PRO A 62 0.24 17.25 26.07
C PRO A 62 -0.31 16.66 27.37
N GLN A 63 -0.24 15.33 27.54
CA GLN A 63 -0.69 14.60 28.72
C GLN A 63 -0.01 14.98 30.04
N LYS A 64 1.13 15.67 30.00
CA LYS A 64 1.84 16.17 31.18
C LYS A 64 1.49 17.62 31.53
N SER A 65 0.81 18.33 30.64
CA SER A 65 0.36 19.70 30.86
C SER A 65 -0.80 19.74 31.83
N GLU A 66 -0.84 20.75 32.70
CA GLU A 66 -2.03 21.00 33.53
C GLU A 66 -3.25 21.46 32.73
N ARG A 67 -3.08 21.75 31.44
CA ARG A 67 -4.12 22.17 30.50
C ARG A 67 -4.75 21.02 29.75
N PHE A 68 -4.35 19.77 29.95
CA PHE A 68 -4.86 18.64 29.18
C PHE A 68 -5.76 17.73 30.01
N LEU A 69 -6.88 17.31 29.43
CA LEU A 69 -7.72 16.24 29.98
C LEU A 69 -8.12 15.28 28.87
N SER A 70 -7.66 14.03 28.94
CA SER A 70 -8.01 13.01 27.96
C SER A 70 -9.50 12.70 27.97
N LEU A 71 -10.11 12.59 26.80
CA LEU A 71 -11.45 12.03 26.64
C LEU A 71 -11.44 10.60 26.12
N ASN A 72 -10.27 10.07 25.72
CA ASN A 72 -10.09 8.67 25.36
C ASN A 72 -10.46 7.72 26.53
N GLY A 73 -10.63 6.44 26.21
CA GLY A 73 -11.04 5.40 27.15
C GLY A 73 -12.53 5.12 27.05
N ILE A 74 -13.17 4.76 28.17
CA ILE A 74 -14.56 4.29 28.18
C ILE A 74 -15.54 5.46 28.07
N TRP A 75 -16.56 5.28 27.24
CA TRP A 75 -17.76 6.10 27.09
C TRP A 75 -18.98 5.19 27.22
N LYS A 76 -20.09 5.72 27.77
CA LYS A 76 -21.38 5.08 27.62
C LYS A 76 -21.84 5.17 26.17
N PHE A 77 -22.30 4.08 25.61
CA PHE A 77 -22.62 3.97 24.19
C PHE A 77 -23.96 3.27 23.96
N LEU A 78 -24.77 3.88 23.10
CA LEU A 78 -26.01 3.29 22.59
C LEU A 78 -26.00 3.34 21.07
N TRP A 79 -25.97 2.17 20.45
CA TRP A 79 -26.13 2.02 19.02
C TRP A 79 -27.58 1.70 18.66
N LYS A 80 -28.07 2.28 17.56
CA LYS A 80 -29.36 1.93 16.95
C LYS A 80 -29.20 1.72 15.45
N GLU A 81 -29.97 0.78 14.92
CA GLU A 81 -30.00 0.51 13.48
C GLU A 81 -30.56 1.70 12.69
N ASP A 82 -31.47 2.46 13.29
CA ASP A 82 -32.05 3.66 12.72
C ASP A 82 -32.12 4.77 13.78
N PHE A 83 -31.74 5.97 13.37
CA PHE A 83 -31.71 7.13 14.25
C PHE A 83 -33.03 7.53 14.88
N LYS A 84 -34.15 7.21 14.25
CA LYS A 84 -35.49 7.50 14.77
C LYS A 84 -35.74 6.74 16.07
N GLN A 85 -34.92 5.73 16.38
CA GLN A 85 -34.98 4.93 17.59
C GLN A 85 -34.13 5.49 18.75
N LEU A 86 -33.37 6.56 18.55
CA LEU A 86 -32.62 7.18 19.64
C LEU A 86 -33.56 7.91 20.62
N PRO A 87 -33.29 7.83 21.94
CA PRO A 87 -33.98 8.65 22.91
C PRO A 87 -33.73 10.14 22.62
N THR A 88 -34.79 10.93 22.47
CA THR A 88 -34.70 12.34 22.07
C THR A 88 -34.09 13.25 23.13
N ASP A 89 -33.85 12.75 24.34
CA ASP A 89 -33.26 13.48 25.45
C ASP A 89 -32.03 12.81 26.08
N PHE A 90 -31.40 11.90 25.34
CA PHE A 90 -30.20 11.19 25.78
C PHE A 90 -29.05 12.14 26.16
N PHE A 91 -29.05 13.40 25.74
CA PHE A 91 -27.99 14.38 26.04
C PHE A 91 -28.20 15.12 27.37
N LYS A 92 -29.34 14.96 28.05
CA LYS A 92 -29.62 15.63 29.33
C LYS A 92 -28.72 15.11 30.46
N GLU A 93 -28.45 15.96 31.44
CA GLU A 93 -27.59 15.63 32.59
C GLU A 93 -28.13 14.47 33.43
N ASN A 94 -29.44 14.47 33.69
CA ASN A 94 -30.12 13.49 34.54
C ASN A 94 -30.63 12.25 33.77
N TYR A 95 -30.22 12.08 32.50
CA TYR A 95 -30.56 10.90 31.73
C TYR A 95 -29.89 9.65 32.33
N ASN A 96 -30.65 8.57 32.49
CA ASN A 96 -30.13 7.31 33.02
C ASN A 96 -29.56 6.43 31.90
N ASP A 97 -28.23 6.38 31.80
CA ASP A 97 -27.47 5.58 30.85
C ASP A 97 -26.85 4.31 31.47
N THR A 98 -27.31 3.90 32.67
CA THR A 98 -26.75 2.72 33.36
C THR A 98 -26.90 1.42 32.58
N SER A 99 -27.90 1.32 31.71
CA SER A 99 -28.12 0.16 30.83
C SER A 99 -27.33 0.23 29.52
N TRP A 100 -26.59 1.30 29.27
CA TRP A 100 -25.79 1.45 28.06
C TRP A 100 -24.46 0.72 28.19
N ASP A 101 -23.94 0.29 27.04
CA ASP A 101 -22.67 -0.41 26.95
C ASP A 101 -21.49 0.50 27.27
N ASP A 102 -20.40 -0.09 27.76
CA ASP A 102 -19.11 0.59 27.92
C ASP A 102 -18.28 0.41 26.65
N PHE A 103 -18.10 1.50 25.89
CA PHE A 103 -17.41 1.49 24.61
C PHE A 103 -16.09 2.25 24.67
N LYS A 104 -15.04 1.69 24.07
CA LYS A 104 -13.70 2.30 24.04
C LYS A 104 -13.60 3.33 22.92
N VAL A 105 -13.04 4.50 23.23
CA VAL A 105 -12.73 5.57 22.26
C VAL A 105 -11.22 5.86 22.30
N PRO A 106 -10.54 5.99 21.14
CA PRO A 106 -11.07 5.84 19.79
C PRO A 106 -11.31 4.39 19.37
N ALA A 107 -12.33 4.16 18.55
CA ALA A 107 -12.67 2.89 17.92
C ALA A 107 -13.72 3.08 16.81
N THR A 108 -13.72 2.20 15.81
CA THR A 108 -14.86 2.02 14.90
C THR A 108 -15.86 1.04 15.50
N TRP A 109 -17.16 1.31 15.46
CA TRP A 109 -18.13 0.43 16.11
C TRP A 109 -18.31 -0.92 15.37
N GLU A 110 -18.04 -0.97 14.06
CA GLU A 110 -18.30 -2.16 13.23
C GLU A 110 -17.43 -3.36 13.60
N PHE A 111 -16.14 -3.12 13.84
CA PHE A 111 -15.22 -4.15 14.34
C PHE A 111 -15.30 -4.36 15.87
N ASN A 112 -16.18 -3.62 16.55
CA ASN A 112 -16.43 -3.75 17.98
C ASN A 112 -17.86 -4.24 18.29
N GLY A 113 -18.50 -4.90 17.33
CA GLY A 113 -19.75 -5.66 17.55
C GLY A 113 -21.05 -4.96 17.17
N TYR A 114 -21.01 -3.76 16.59
CA TYR A 114 -22.22 -3.01 16.22
C TYR A 114 -22.34 -2.81 14.71
N GLY A 115 -23.49 -3.09 14.12
CA GLY A 115 -23.68 -2.94 12.67
C GLY A 115 -22.80 -3.88 11.84
N THR A 116 -22.42 -3.44 10.64
CA THR A 116 -21.70 -4.29 9.68
C THR A 116 -20.63 -3.48 8.96
N PRO A 117 -19.34 -3.88 8.99
CA PRO A 117 -18.31 -3.24 8.17
C PRO A 117 -18.58 -3.59 6.70
N ILE A 118 -18.64 -2.58 5.85
CA ILE A 118 -18.93 -2.74 4.42
C ILE A 118 -17.70 -2.32 3.63
N TYR A 119 -17.35 -3.08 2.61
CA TYR A 119 -16.30 -2.70 1.66
C TYR A 119 -16.90 -2.61 0.26
N VAL A 120 -16.78 -1.44 -0.35
CA VAL A 120 -17.07 -1.21 -1.77
C VAL A 120 -16.02 -0.24 -2.30
N ASN A 121 -15.67 -0.39 -3.58
CA ASN A 121 -14.73 0.47 -4.29
C ASN A 121 -15.45 1.77 -4.69
N GLU A 122 -15.90 1.90 -5.94
CA GLU A 122 -16.48 3.15 -6.45
C GLU A 122 -17.82 3.53 -5.81
N LYS A 123 -18.57 2.53 -5.32
CA LYS A 123 -20.00 2.68 -5.02
C LYS A 123 -20.24 3.37 -3.67
N PHE A 124 -21.42 3.95 -3.51
CA PHE A 124 -21.94 4.33 -2.19
C PHE A 124 -22.68 3.14 -1.59
N GLU A 125 -22.26 2.67 -0.41
CA GLU A 125 -22.80 1.46 0.23
C GLU A 125 -24.30 1.55 0.55
N PHE A 126 -24.82 2.77 0.72
CA PHE A 126 -26.23 3.05 0.96
C PHE A 126 -27.03 3.35 -0.31
N ALA A 127 -26.38 3.51 -1.48
CA ALA A 127 -27.01 3.91 -2.73
C ALA A 127 -26.30 3.35 -3.98
N VAL A 128 -26.18 2.03 -4.05
CA VAL A 128 -25.31 1.29 -4.99
C VAL A 128 -25.66 1.48 -6.48
N LYS A 129 -26.93 1.77 -6.82
CA LYS A 129 -27.41 1.81 -8.23
C LYS A 129 -27.66 3.20 -8.79
N ASN A 130 -28.24 4.09 -7.99
CA ASN A 130 -28.64 5.42 -8.45
C ASN A 130 -28.55 6.42 -7.28
N PRO A 131 -27.33 6.86 -6.92
CA PRO A 131 -27.16 7.86 -5.87
C PRO A 131 -27.86 9.17 -6.24
N GLN A 132 -28.54 9.80 -5.27
CA GLN A 132 -29.26 11.06 -5.43
C GLN A 132 -28.83 12.05 -4.34
N PRO A 133 -27.62 12.63 -4.42
CA PRO A 133 -27.14 13.56 -3.40
C PRO A 133 -28.04 14.80 -3.30
N PRO A 134 -28.27 15.37 -2.10
CA PRO A 134 -27.67 15.00 -0.82
C PRO A 134 -28.44 13.92 -0.03
N ASN A 135 -29.48 13.32 -0.63
CA ASN A 135 -30.42 12.41 0.04
C ASN A 135 -29.79 11.05 0.38
N ILE A 136 -29.88 10.66 1.65
CA ILE A 136 -29.71 9.30 2.12
C ILE A 136 -31.09 8.62 2.05
N PRO A 137 -31.23 7.46 1.37
CA PRO A 137 -32.56 6.89 1.13
C PRO A 137 -33.38 6.68 2.41
N ASP A 138 -34.60 7.24 2.47
CA ASP A 138 -35.55 7.01 3.56
C ASP A 138 -35.98 5.54 3.70
N SER A 139 -35.78 4.75 2.65
CA SER A 139 -36.16 3.33 2.57
C SER A 139 -35.18 2.38 3.28
N ILE A 140 -34.04 2.87 3.78
CA ILE A 140 -33.07 2.06 4.51
C ILE A 140 -32.98 2.53 5.96
N ASN A 141 -32.65 1.60 6.85
CA ASN A 141 -32.27 1.94 8.22
C ASN A 141 -30.98 2.77 8.18
N GLN A 142 -30.94 3.90 8.90
CA GLN A 142 -29.78 4.79 8.94
C GLN A 142 -29.08 4.72 10.33
N PRO A 143 -27.99 3.95 10.47
CA PRO A 143 -27.41 3.67 11.78
C PRO A 143 -26.82 4.90 12.49
N VAL A 144 -26.91 4.86 13.81
CA VAL A 144 -26.43 5.95 14.68
C VAL A 144 -25.82 5.40 15.96
N GLY A 145 -24.79 6.10 16.46
CA GLY A 145 -24.20 5.89 17.77
C GLY A 145 -24.36 7.12 18.65
N ALA A 146 -24.98 6.94 19.82
CA ALA A 146 -25.02 7.95 20.87
C ALA A 146 -23.91 7.67 21.90
N TYR A 147 -23.04 8.65 22.14
CA TYR A 147 -21.95 8.58 23.11
C TYR A 147 -22.26 9.51 24.27
N ARG A 148 -22.00 9.06 25.51
CA ARG A 148 -22.09 9.88 26.73
C ARG A 148 -20.86 9.66 27.61
N LYS A 149 -20.30 10.74 28.15
CA LYS A 149 -19.20 10.68 29.12
C LYS A 149 -19.39 11.73 30.20
N VAL A 150 -19.32 11.28 31.45
CA VAL A 150 -19.20 12.17 32.60
C VAL A 150 -17.73 12.51 32.78
N ILE A 151 -17.44 13.79 32.90
CA ILE A 151 -16.09 14.31 33.14
C ILE A 151 -16.09 15.24 34.35
N GLU A 152 -14.92 15.46 34.90
CA GLU A 152 -14.70 16.41 35.99
C GLU A 152 -13.72 17.47 35.53
N ILE A 153 -14.14 18.73 35.55
CA ILE A 153 -13.30 19.87 35.16
C ILE A 153 -12.36 20.19 36.32
N PRO A 154 -11.02 20.15 36.11
CA PRO A 154 -10.06 20.45 37.16
C PRO A 154 -10.25 21.86 37.75
N GLU A 155 -10.10 22.02 39.08
CA GLU A 155 -10.19 23.33 39.75
C GLU A 155 -9.24 24.38 39.17
N LYS A 156 -8.06 23.95 38.70
CA LYS A 156 -7.08 24.82 38.04
C LYS A 156 -7.57 25.45 36.74
N TRP A 157 -8.67 24.96 36.17
CA TRP A 157 -9.27 25.50 34.95
C TRP A 157 -10.28 26.61 35.25
N GLN A 158 -10.50 26.95 36.52
CA GLN A 158 -11.28 28.13 36.90
C GLN A 158 -10.72 29.39 36.19
N ASP A 159 -11.64 30.17 35.61
CA ASP A 159 -11.35 31.39 34.83
C ASP A 159 -10.52 31.19 33.55
N LYS A 160 -10.34 29.93 33.11
CA LYS A 160 -9.79 29.58 31.79
C LYS A 160 -10.90 29.37 30.77
N GLU A 161 -10.54 29.46 29.50
CA GLU A 161 -11.38 29.02 28.40
C GLU A 161 -11.11 27.53 28.15
N VAL A 162 -12.16 26.74 27.99
CA VAL A 162 -12.07 25.28 27.84
C VAL A 162 -12.57 24.89 26.47
N PHE A 163 -11.74 24.15 25.74
CA PHE A 163 -12.01 23.71 24.38
C PHE A 163 -12.04 22.19 24.32
N ILE A 164 -12.88 21.65 23.45
CA ILE A 164 -12.84 20.23 23.08
C ILE A 164 -12.10 20.06 21.75
N HIS A 165 -11.30 19.01 21.65
CA HIS A 165 -10.71 18.52 20.42
C HIS A 165 -11.27 17.12 20.11
N LEU A 166 -11.91 16.99 18.95
CA LEU A 166 -12.37 15.71 18.40
C LEU A 166 -11.53 15.39 17.17
N GLY A 167 -10.57 14.46 17.27
CA GLY A 167 -9.56 14.24 16.24
C GLY A 167 -10.11 13.78 14.88
N ALA A 168 -11.06 12.84 14.89
CA ALA A 168 -11.77 12.35 13.71
C ALA A 168 -13.06 11.64 14.14
N VAL A 169 -14.21 12.08 13.62
CA VAL A 169 -15.52 11.47 13.89
C VAL A 169 -16.20 11.19 12.56
N LYS A 170 -16.55 9.92 12.30
CA LYS A 170 -17.12 9.49 11.02
C LYS A 170 -18.62 9.12 11.14
N SER A 171 -19.52 9.64 10.29
CA SER A 171 -19.29 10.62 9.20
C SER A 171 -19.63 12.08 9.57
N ALA A 172 -20.59 12.27 10.47
CA ALA A 172 -21.03 13.57 10.97
C ALA A 172 -21.61 13.45 12.38
N PHE A 173 -21.57 14.53 13.16
CA PHE A 173 -22.04 14.48 14.55
C PHE A 173 -22.64 15.80 15.06
N LYS A 174 -23.54 15.67 16.05
CA LYS A 174 -23.98 16.75 16.94
C LYS A 174 -23.32 16.61 18.30
N LEU A 175 -22.89 17.72 18.88
CA LEU A 175 -22.26 17.80 20.19
C LEU A 175 -23.17 18.52 21.19
N TYR A 176 -23.30 17.92 22.38
CA TYR A 176 -24.03 18.47 23.51
C TYR A 176 -23.18 18.45 24.77
N VAL A 177 -23.34 19.49 25.60
CA VAL A 177 -22.71 19.58 26.92
C VAL A 177 -23.75 20.04 27.91
N ASN A 178 -23.89 19.30 29.03
CA ASN A 178 -24.87 19.57 30.09
C ASN A 178 -26.30 19.83 29.56
N GLY A 179 -26.74 19.02 28.60
CA GLY A 179 -28.07 19.14 28.01
C GLY A 179 -28.21 20.21 26.92
N GLN A 180 -27.19 21.03 26.66
CA GLN A 180 -27.24 22.14 25.69
C GLN A 180 -26.53 21.75 24.39
N PHE A 181 -27.11 22.16 23.25
CA PHE A 181 -26.49 21.98 21.93
C PHE A 181 -25.30 22.94 21.78
N VAL A 182 -24.12 22.38 21.54
CA VAL A 182 -22.87 23.14 21.35
C VAL A 182 -22.63 23.39 19.86
N GLY A 183 -22.73 22.36 19.03
CA GLY A 183 -22.37 22.49 17.63
C GLY A 183 -22.49 21.21 16.81
N PHE A 184 -22.08 21.31 15.54
CA PHE A 184 -22.18 20.26 14.53
C PHE A 184 -20.92 20.25 13.65
N GLY A 185 -20.51 19.07 13.18
CA GLY A 185 -19.36 18.92 12.29
C GLY A 185 -19.48 17.76 11.30
N LYS A 186 -19.03 18.03 10.07
CA LYS A 186 -18.73 17.06 9.00
C LYS A 186 -17.23 17.01 8.68
N ASP A 187 -16.87 16.11 7.77
CA ASP A 187 -15.51 15.73 7.34
C ASP A 187 -14.77 14.88 8.38
N SER A 188 -14.72 13.59 8.09
CA SER A 188 -14.34 12.53 9.02
C SER A 188 -12.84 12.37 9.24
N LYS A 189 -12.00 13.20 8.62
CA LYS A 189 -10.53 13.04 8.59
C LYS A 189 -9.77 14.25 9.12
N LEU A 190 -10.46 15.32 9.50
CA LEU A 190 -9.88 16.52 10.10
C LEU A 190 -10.55 16.87 11.43
N PRO A 191 -9.79 17.42 12.41
CA PRO A 191 -10.30 17.63 13.74
C PRO A 191 -11.40 18.69 13.79
N SER A 192 -12.33 18.52 14.73
CA SER A 192 -13.34 19.53 15.06
C SER A 192 -13.12 20.04 16.48
N GLU A 193 -12.94 21.36 16.63
CA GLU A 193 -12.77 22.02 17.91
C GLU A 193 -13.95 22.96 18.22
N PHE A 194 -14.37 23.02 19.48
CA PHE A 194 -15.45 23.89 19.95
C PHE A 194 -15.07 24.54 21.28
N ASP A 195 -15.48 25.78 21.49
CA ASP A 195 -15.41 26.45 22.78
C ASP A 195 -16.54 25.92 23.69
N LEU A 196 -16.14 25.25 24.78
CA LEU A 196 -17.07 24.69 25.77
C LEU A 196 -17.28 25.62 26.96
N THR A 197 -16.52 26.71 27.08
CA THR A 197 -16.55 27.63 28.22
C THR A 197 -17.96 28.04 28.67
N PRO A 198 -18.91 28.42 27.78
CA PRO A 198 -20.24 28.82 28.22
C PRO A 198 -21.17 27.64 28.60
N PHE A 199 -20.77 26.40 28.33
CA PHE A 199 -21.59 25.21 28.53
C PHE A 199 -21.18 24.36 29.75
N ILE A 200 -19.96 24.55 30.24
CA ILE A 200 -19.41 23.79 31.37
C ILE A 200 -19.60 24.51 32.71
N LYS A 201 -19.52 23.74 33.79
CA LYS A 201 -19.49 24.19 35.18
C LYS A 201 -18.32 23.58 35.93
N GLN A 202 -17.93 24.15 37.06
CA GLN A 202 -16.92 23.55 37.93
C GLN A 202 -17.38 22.16 38.42
N GLY A 203 -16.46 21.19 38.48
CA GLY A 203 -16.76 19.82 38.87
C GLY A 203 -17.38 18.98 37.74
N LYS A 204 -18.46 18.25 38.03
CA LYS A 204 -19.04 17.24 37.12
C LYS A 204 -19.79 17.87 35.94
N ASN A 205 -19.50 17.37 34.74
CA ASN A 205 -20.15 17.75 33.49
C ASN A 205 -20.44 16.50 32.65
N VAL A 206 -21.45 16.60 31.78
CA VAL A 206 -21.80 15.53 30.82
C VAL A 206 -21.52 16.02 29.40
N ILE A 207 -20.71 15.27 28.66
CA ILE A 207 -20.53 15.43 27.22
C ILE A 207 -21.31 14.32 26.52
N ALA A 208 -22.09 14.67 25.49
CA ALA A 208 -22.83 13.72 24.69
C ALA A 208 -22.68 14.01 23.18
N LEU A 209 -22.56 12.96 22.37
CA LEU A 209 -22.51 13.05 20.92
C LEU A 209 -23.56 12.15 20.27
N GLU A 210 -24.21 12.64 19.22
CA GLU A 210 -24.97 11.83 18.26
C GLU A 210 -24.12 11.71 16.99
N VAL A 211 -23.71 10.50 16.60
CA VAL A 211 -22.86 10.25 15.43
C VAL A 211 -23.63 9.41 14.40
N ARG A 212 -23.81 9.94 13.20
CA ARG A 212 -24.49 9.24 12.09
C ARG A 212 -23.48 8.50 11.22
N ARG A 213 -23.85 7.28 10.83
CA ARG A 213 -23.09 6.50 9.84
C ARG A 213 -23.02 7.25 8.51
N TRP A 214 -24.18 7.65 8.00
CA TRP A 214 -24.31 8.34 6.73
C TRP A 214 -24.84 9.77 6.91
N SER A 215 -24.34 10.65 6.05
CA SER A 215 -24.78 12.03 5.88
C SER A 215 -24.45 12.46 4.45
N ASP A 216 -24.81 13.68 4.02
CA ASP A 216 -24.39 14.19 2.72
C ASP A 216 -22.86 14.19 2.57
N ALA A 217 -22.09 14.37 3.65
CA ALA A 217 -20.63 14.26 3.61
C ALA A 217 -20.14 12.88 3.12
N SER A 218 -20.91 11.81 3.29
CA SER A 218 -20.57 10.48 2.79
C SER A 218 -20.49 10.42 1.26
N PHE A 219 -21.13 11.36 0.54
CA PHE A 219 -20.97 11.47 -0.92
C PHE A 219 -19.60 12.00 -1.36
N LEU A 220 -18.82 12.60 -0.45
CA LEU A 220 -17.44 13.04 -0.68
C LEU A 220 -16.40 12.16 0.03
N GLU A 221 -16.82 11.02 0.58
CA GLU A 221 -15.96 10.07 1.32
C GLU A 221 -16.12 8.64 0.77
N ALA A 222 -16.12 8.54 -0.56
CA ALA A 222 -16.30 7.31 -1.32
C ALA A 222 -15.00 6.61 -1.70
N GLN A 223 -13.96 6.73 -0.87
CA GLN A 223 -12.68 6.08 -1.10
C GLN A 223 -12.81 4.55 -1.21
N ASP A 224 -11.92 3.93 -1.98
CA ASP A 224 -11.73 2.47 -2.06
C ASP A 224 -11.16 1.89 -0.76
N MET A 225 -12.01 1.80 0.26
CA MET A 225 -11.66 1.36 1.61
C MET A 225 -12.90 0.86 2.38
N TRP A 226 -12.67 0.33 3.60
CA TRP A 226 -13.75 0.02 4.53
C TRP A 226 -14.65 1.25 4.86
N ARG A 227 -15.96 1.04 4.83
CA ARG A 227 -17.02 2.00 5.18
C ARG A 227 -17.43 1.83 6.66
N LEU A 228 -16.64 2.46 7.54
CA LEU A 228 -16.75 2.37 9.01
C LEU A 228 -17.25 3.67 9.63
N SER A 229 -17.54 3.64 10.94
CA SER A 229 -18.10 4.79 11.67
C SER A 229 -17.61 4.85 13.12
N GLY A 230 -17.68 6.04 13.74
CA GLY A 230 -17.33 6.26 15.14
C GLY A 230 -16.29 7.35 15.36
N ILE A 231 -15.75 7.42 16.59
CA ILE A 231 -14.67 8.36 16.95
C ILE A 231 -13.34 7.63 16.73
N MET A 232 -12.63 7.97 15.66
CA MET A 232 -11.52 7.17 15.12
C MET A 232 -10.12 7.68 15.50
N ARG A 233 -10.01 8.92 16.01
CA ARG A 233 -8.75 9.50 16.50
C ARG A 233 -8.95 10.11 17.89
N ASP A 234 -7.84 10.42 18.53
CA ASP A 234 -7.80 10.92 19.91
C ASP A 234 -8.75 12.11 20.13
N CYS A 235 -9.41 12.11 21.30
CA CYS A 235 -10.21 13.23 21.77
C CYS A 235 -9.77 13.66 23.17
N TYR A 236 -9.81 14.97 23.41
CA TYR A 236 -9.39 15.56 24.68
C TYR A 236 -10.03 16.93 24.89
N LEU A 237 -10.06 17.39 26.14
CA LEU A 237 -10.27 18.80 26.47
C LEU A 237 -8.93 19.49 26.71
N TYR A 238 -8.90 20.78 26.43
CA TYR A 238 -7.78 21.61 26.83
C TYR A 238 -8.21 23.00 27.29
N ALA A 239 -7.49 23.53 28.28
CA ALA A 239 -7.75 24.85 28.86
C ALA A 239 -6.72 25.89 28.40
N ARG A 240 -7.17 27.13 28.20
CA ARG A 240 -6.32 28.26 27.79
C ARG A 240 -6.64 29.51 28.60
N PRO A 241 -5.68 30.43 28.79
CA PRO A 241 -6.01 31.78 29.23
C PRO A 241 -6.86 32.52 28.18
N LYS A 242 -7.60 33.53 28.63
CA LYS A 242 -8.36 34.45 27.76
C LYS A 242 -7.50 35.22 26.75
N LEU A 243 -6.21 35.40 27.04
CA LEU A 243 -5.21 35.93 26.11
C LEU A 243 -4.34 34.76 25.61
N HIS A 244 -4.52 34.34 24.36
CA HIS A 244 -3.88 33.13 23.83
C HIS A 244 -3.52 33.26 22.34
N PHE A 245 -2.77 32.30 21.77
CA PHE A 245 -2.47 32.31 20.33
C PHE A 245 -3.67 31.88 19.49
N PHE A 246 -4.00 32.61 18.43
CA PHE A 246 -5.05 32.19 17.49
C PHE A 246 -4.54 31.14 16.50
N ASP A 247 -3.42 31.44 15.83
CA ASP A 247 -2.77 30.57 14.85
C ASP A 247 -1.33 31.06 14.59
N TYR A 248 -0.51 30.23 13.95
CA TYR A 248 0.79 30.64 13.42
C TYR A 248 1.12 29.94 12.09
N GLU A 249 1.91 30.62 11.28
CA GLU A 249 2.45 30.14 10.01
C GLU A 249 3.97 30.33 10.00
N SER A 250 4.70 29.31 9.58
CA SER A 250 6.15 29.33 9.40
C SER A 250 6.53 28.88 8.01
N LEU A 251 6.97 29.83 7.19
CA LEU A 251 7.55 29.57 5.87
C LEU A 251 9.07 29.67 5.96
N SER A 252 9.75 28.52 5.92
CA SER A 252 11.21 28.40 6.04
C SER A 252 11.82 27.93 4.71
N GLU A 253 12.39 28.88 3.97
CA GLU A 253 12.94 28.66 2.63
C GLU A 253 14.47 28.81 2.60
N LEU A 254 15.08 28.38 1.50
CA LEU A 254 16.51 28.58 1.25
C LEU A 254 16.76 29.71 0.25
N THR A 255 17.82 30.47 0.47
CA THR A 255 18.33 31.55 -0.40
C THR A 255 19.84 31.40 -0.64
N ASN A 256 20.42 32.29 -1.44
CA ASN A 256 21.86 32.35 -1.72
C ASN A 256 22.43 30.99 -2.19
N ASP A 257 21.94 30.52 -3.34
CA ASP A 257 22.25 29.20 -3.90
C ASP A 257 21.96 28.05 -2.91
N TYR A 258 20.82 28.15 -2.23
CA TYR A 258 20.31 27.16 -1.27
C TYR A 258 21.18 26.95 -0.01
N LYS A 259 22.02 27.93 0.36
CA LYS A 259 22.94 27.83 1.51
C LYS A 259 22.42 28.50 2.78
N ASP A 260 21.69 29.61 2.62
CA ASP A 260 21.21 30.41 3.75
C ASP A 260 19.71 30.18 3.95
N GLY A 261 19.23 30.28 5.18
CA GLY A 261 17.82 30.12 5.53
C GLY A 261 17.12 31.46 5.70
N VAL A 262 15.89 31.57 5.19
CA VAL A 262 14.98 32.67 5.51
C VAL A 262 13.68 32.10 6.04
N MET A 263 13.38 32.39 7.31
CA MET A 263 12.12 32.01 7.96
C MET A 263 11.23 33.23 8.09
N ARG A 264 10.04 33.17 7.50
CA ARG A 264 8.98 34.18 7.64
C ARG A 264 7.90 33.63 8.54
N LEU A 265 7.69 34.29 9.67
CA LEU A 265 6.69 33.89 10.66
C LEU A 265 5.54 34.89 10.64
N ARG A 266 4.32 34.36 10.60
CA ARG A 266 3.10 35.10 10.92
C ARG A 266 2.50 34.49 12.17
N VAL A 267 2.35 35.28 13.22
CA VAL A 267 1.82 34.81 14.50
C VAL A 267 0.64 35.67 14.89
N GLN A 268 -0.49 35.02 15.18
CA GLN A 268 -1.74 35.69 15.53
C GLN A 268 -2.07 35.44 17.00
N ALA A 269 -2.44 36.50 17.72
CA ALA A 269 -2.92 36.44 19.10
C ALA A 269 -4.39 36.84 19.17
N PHE A 270 -5.09 36.27 20.14
CA PHE A 270 -6.49 36.52 20.44
C PHE A 270 -6.65 36.97 21.89
N ASN A 271 -7.50 37.98 22.10
CA ASN A 271 -7.78 38.55 23.39
C ASN A 271 -9.28 38.53 23.68
N ASN A 272 -9.66 37.68 24.63
CA ASN A 272 -10.99 37.62 25.22
C ASN A 272 -11.03 38.18 26.66
N THR A 273 -10.05 38.98 27.06
CA THR A 273 -10.09 39.73 28.33
C THR A 273 -10.88 41.02 28.19
N ASP A 274 -11.40 41.53 29.31
CA ASP A 274 -12.12 42.82 29.36
C ASP A 274 -11.21 44.04 29.17
N ASP A 275 -9.89 43.83 29.23
CA ASP A 275 -8.85 44.83 29.08
C ASP A 275 -8.27 44.85 27.67
N ASN A 276 -7.82 46.03 27.22
CA ASN A 276 -6.88 46.09 26.12
C ASN A 276 -5.58 45.37 26.52
N GLN A 277 -5.08 44.55 25.61
CA GLN A 277 -3.81 43.84 25.75
C GLN A 277 -2.76 44.41 24.78
N GLU A 278 -2.99 45.64 24.32
CA GLU A 278 -1.97 46.51 23.73
C GLU A 278 -0.80 46.59 24.74
N ASP A 279 0.43 46.37 24.29
CA ASP A 279 1.65 46.11 25.09
C ASP A 279 1.93 44.66 25.54
N SER A 280 1.03 43.71 25.29
CA SER A 280 1.43 42.28 25.28
C SER A 280 2.50 42.04 24.23
N SER A 281 3.25 40.94 24.34
CA SER A 281 4.36 40.64 23.43
C SER A 281 4.41 39.18 23.01
N ILE A 282 4.96 38.96 21.82
CA ILE A 282 5.29 37.64 21.29
C ILE A 282 6.81 37.56 21.19
N GLU A 283 7.39 36.56 21.85
CA GLU A 283 8.80 36.20 21.70
C GLU A 283 8.89 34.97 20.80
N ALA A 284 9.63 35.08 19.69
CA ALA A 284 9.91 33.98 18.78
C ALA A 284 11.40 33.62 18.91
N THR A 285 11.70 32.33 19.10
CA THR A 285 13.07 31.82 19.27
C THR A 285 13.26 30.57 18.41
N LEU A 286 14.37 30.49 17.69
CA LEU A 286 14.76 29.32 16.91
C LEU A 286 15.99 28.67 17.54
N PHE A 287 15.92 27.36 17.75
CA PHE A 287 17.02 26.54 18.24
C PHE A 287 17.47 25.53 17.19
N ASP A 288 18.78 25.27 17.15
CA ASP A 288 19.34 24.19 16.35
C ASP A 288 19.17 22.81 16.99
N GLN A 289 19.71 21.79 16.33
CA GLN A 289 19.65 20.39 16.76
C GLN A 289 20.41 20.12 18.07
N GLN A 290 21.36 20.98 18.45
CA GLN A 290 22.11 20.90 19.70
C GLN A 290 21.39 21.64 20.84
N GLY A 291 20.26 22.29 20.55
CA GLY A 291 19.53 23.13 21.49
C GLY A 291 20.13 24.52 21.66
N GLN A 292 21.07 24.93 20.80
CA GLN A 292 21.62 26.28 20.81
C GLN A 292 20.64 27.24 20.14
N LYS A 293 20.40 28.38 20.79
CA LYS A 293 19.63 29.48 20.22
C LYS A 293 20.42 30.12 19.07
N ILE A 294 19.83 30.11 17.88
CA ILE A 294 20.44 30.68 16.67
C ILE A 294 19.74 31.96 16.19
N TRP A 295 18.50 32.20 16.62
CA TRP A 295 17.77 33.45 16.37
C TRP A 295 16.72 33.69 17.47
N GLN A 296 16.47 34.96 17.79
CA GLN A 296 15.42 35.37 18.70
C GLN A 296 14.98 36.80 18.42
N GLU A 297 13.68 37.05 18.48
CA GLU A 297 13.10 38.38 18.40
C GLU A 297 11.88 38.47 19.32
N THR A 298 11.60 39.67 19.84
CA THR A 298 10.38 39.96 20.62
C THR A 298 9.70 41.19 20.04
N GLN A 299 8.41 41.08 19.74
CA GLN A 299 7.61 42.20 19.27
C GLN A 299 6.40 42.44 20.17
N LYS A 300 6.05 43.71 20.39
CA LYS A 300 4.79 44.10 21.02
C LYS A 300 3.60 43.85 20.08
N ILE A 301 2.40 43.77 20.63
CA ILE A 301 1.14 43.58 19.89
C ILE A 301 0.28 44.87 19.96
N PRO A 302 0.57 45.92 19.16
CA PRO A 302 0.01 47.26 19.33
C PRO A 302 -1.49 47.42 18.98
N LYS A 303 -2.16 46.35 18.53
CA LYS A 303 -3.55 46.39 18.05
C LYS A 303 -4.45 45.35 18.73
N LEU A 304 -4.00 44.75 19.83
CA LEU A 304 -4.76 43.71 20.52
C LEU A 304 -5.78 44.32 21.49
N LYS A 305 -6.89 44.77 20.92
CA LYS A 305 -8.01 45.38 21.65
C LYS A 305 -8.68 44.39 22.61
N LYS A 306 -9.41 44.92 23.60
CA LYS A 306 -10.26 44.14 24.51
C LYS A 306 -11.30 43.31 23.77
N ALA A 307 -11.72 42.21 24.40
CA ALA A 307 -12.82 41.31 24.05
C ALA A 307 -12.96 40.99 22.55
N PHE A 308 -12.70 39.74 22.18
CA PHE A 308 -12.71 39.25 20.79
C PHE A 308 -11.73 40.01 19.86
N GLY A 309 -10.67 40.59 20.43
CA GLY A 309 -9.62 41.26 19.66
C GLY A 309 -8.67 40.24 19.04
N LYS A 310 -8.37 40.39 17.74
CA LYS A 310 -7.34 39.62 17.04
C LYS A 310 -6.28 40.55 16.47
N ALA A 311 -5.01 40.19 16.64
CA ALA A 311 -3.88 40.92 16.06
C ALA A 311 -2.83 39.96 15.51
N GLU A 312 -2.03 40.46 14.58
CA GLU A 312 -0.98 39.71 13.87
C GLU A 312 0.37 40.43 14.02
N ASN A 313 1.42 39.63 14.27
CA ASN A 313 2.81 40.04 14.19
C ASN A 313 3.52 39.24 13.08
N GLN A 314 4.48 39.88 12.44
CA GLN A 314 5.31 39.28 11.39
C GLN A 314 6.78 39.38 11.78
N PHE A 315 7.50 38.27 11.65
CA PHE A 315 8.93 38.19 11.92
C PHE A 315 9.66 37.65 10.70
N VAL A 316 10.92 38.07 10.53
CA VAL A 316 11.81 37.55 9.49
C VAL A 316 13.14 37.20 10.12
N ALA A 317 13.55 35.94 9.99
CA ALA A 317 14.86 35.46 10.43
C ALA A 317 15.70 35.08 9.22
N GLU A 318 16.85 35.73 9.05
CA GLU A 318 17.86 35.39 8.05
C GLU A 318 19.03 34.71 8.75
N ILE A 319 19.36 33.48 8.34
CA ILE A 319 20.32 32.62 9.05
C ILE A 319 21.33 32.07 8.04
N PRO A 320 22.60 32.48 8.11
CA PRO A 320 23.61 32.01 7.16
C PRO A 320 23.97 30.55 7.40
N ASN A 321 24.31 29.82 6.33
CA ASN A 321 24.79 28.43 6.36
C ASN A 321 23.86 27.47 7.12
N ILE A 322 22.56 27.56 6.86
CA ILE A 322 21.57 26.68 7.49
C ILE A 322 21.72 25.25 6.92
N LYS A 323 21.47 24.22 7.75
CA LYS A 323 21.40 22.84 7.25
C LYS A 323 20.00 22.61 6.68
N PRO A 324 19.85 22.33 5.37
CA PRO A 324 18.54 22.19 4.76
C PRO A 324 17.87 20.88 5.17
N TRP A 325 16.54 20.87 5.18
CA TRP A 325 15.72 19.68 5.33
C TRP A 325 15.54 18.98 3.98
N THR A 326 15.74 17.66 3.95
CA THR A 326 15.41 16.77 2.81
C THR A 326 14.98 15.40 3.35
N ALA A 327 14.45 14.52 2.49
CA ALA A 327 14.18 13.13 2.88
C ALA A 327 15.44 12.29 3.16
N GLU A 328 16.61 12.74 2.69
CA GLU A 328 17.91 12.09 2.94
C GLU A 328 18.52 12.61 4.25
N THR A 329 18.48 13.92 4.47
CA THR A 329 19.04 14.61 5.63
C THR A 329 17.94 15.47 6.29
N PRO A 330 17.08 14.90 7.15
CA PRO A 330 15.91 15.58 7.71
C PRO A 330 16.29 16.56 8.84
N ASN A 331 17.06 17.59 8.52
CA ASN A 331 17.50 18.58 9.50
C ASN A 331 16.32 19.42 9.99
N LEU A 332 15.98 19.29 11.27
CA LEU A 332 14.92 20.05 11.93
C LEU A 332 15.48 21.02 12.97
N TYR A 333 14.77 22.13 13.14
CA TYR A 333 15.00 23.19 14.11
C TYR A 333 13.78 23.33 15.02
N ASP A 334 13.97 23.78 16.25
CA ASP A 334 12.85 24.04 17.17
C ASP A 334 12.45 25.51 17.13
N LEU A 335 11.25 25.79 16.63
CA LEU A 335 10.61 27.09 16.73
C LEU A 335 9.78 27.15 18.02
N GLN A 336 10.13 28.08 18.91
CA GLN A 336 9.40 28.37 20.13
C GLN A 336 8.75 29.75 20.05
N LEU A 337 7.46 29.82 20.35
CA LEU A 337 6.68 31.05 20.46
C LEU A 337 6.17 31.19 21.90
N ILE A 338 6.43 32.34 22.53
CA ILE A 338 5.94 32.66 23.88
C ILE A 338 5.06 33.91 23.79
N LEU A 339 3.81 33.79 24.22
CA LEU A 339 2.91 34.93 24.42
C LEU A 339 3.04 35.42 25.86
N LYS A 340 3.36 36.70 26.05
CA LYS A 340 3.44 37.36 27.35
C LYS A 340 2.41 38.48 27.42
N ASP A 341 1.77 38.64 28.57
CA ASP A 341 0.85 39.76 28.82
C ASP A 341 1.61 41.10 29.01
N LYS A 342 0.87 42.19 29.23
CA LYS A 342 1.42 43.53 29.52
C LYS A 342 2.30 43.60 30.77
N LYS A 343 2.25 42.60 31.66
CA LYS A 343 3.07 42.48 32.87
C LYS A 343 4.29 41.57 32.66
N GLY A 344 4.48 41.03 31.45
CA GLY A 344 5.56 40.10 31.12
C GLY A 344 5.29 38.66 31.57
N GLN A 345 4.09 38.32 32.03
CA GLN A 345 3.73 36.97 32.46
C GLN A 345 3.42 36.10 31.25
N ILE A 346 3.99 34.90 31.21
CA ILE A 346 3.73 33.91 30.17
C ILE A 346 2.27 33.48 30.23
N GLN A 347 1.57 33.69 29.11
CA GLN A 347 0.21 33.22 28.91
C GLN A 347 0.21 31.89 28.16
N GLU A 348 1.06 31.73 27.15
CA GLU A 348 1.07 30.50 26.35
C GLU A 348 2.44 30.27 25.70
N VAL A 349 2.84 29.01 25.61
CA VAL A 349 4.04 28.59 24.91
C VAL A 349 3.70 27.52 23.87
N ILE A 350 4.17 27.73 22.64
CA ILE A 350 4.14 26.75 21.55
C ILE A 350 5.59 26.40 21.21
N ARG A 351 5.89 25.11 21.04
CA ARG A 351 7.16 24.64 20.47
C ARG A 351 6.89 23.62 19.39
N ARG A 352 7.38 23.86 18.17
CA ARG A 352 7.18 22.99 17.01
C ARG A 352 8.45 22.88 16.18
N LYS A 353 8.61 21.74 15.50
CA LYS A 353 9.70 21.54 14.56
C LYS A 353 9.46 22.33 13.28
N THR A 354 10.53 22.83 12.68
CA THR A 354 10.53 23.44 11.34
C THR A 354 11.79 23.01 10.59
N GLY A 355 11.74 23.03 9.25
CA GLY A 355 12.85 22.63 8.40
C GLY A 355 12.97 23.59 7.22
N PHE A 356 14.19 24.01 6.90
CA PHE A 356 14.45 24.95 5.80
C PHE A 356 14.58 24.17 4.49
N ARG A 357 13.66 24.41 3.55
CA ARG A 357 13.70 23.79 2.23
C ARG A 357 12.97 24.63 1.18
N SER A 358 13.35 24.46 -0.08
CA SER A 358 12.66 25.06 -1.23
C SER A 358 12.08 23.95 -2.10
N VAL A 359 10.81 24.09 -2.47
CA VAL A 359 10.14 23.25 -3.48
C VAL A 359 9.85 24.15 -4.67
N GLU A 360 10.31 23.75 -5.85
CA GLU A 360 10.21 24.56 -7.06
C GLU A 360 9.84 23.71 -8.28
N ILE A 361 9.18 24.34 -9.24
CA ILE A 361 9.04 23.80 -10.60
C ILE A 361 9.72 24.80 -11.55
N LYS A 362 10.80 24.37 -12.21
CA LYS A 362 11.52 25.17 -13.21
C LYS A 362 11.29 24.56 -14.59
N GLY A 363 10.48 25.23 -15.41
CA GLY A 363 10.00 24.67 -16.66
C GLY A 363 9.15 23.43 -16.38
N ASN A 364 9.61 22.26 -16.81
CA ASN A 364 8.93 20.98 -16.63
C ASN A 364 9.64 20.04 -15.63
N VAL A 365 10.53 20.58 -14.78
CA VAL A 365 11.30 19.81 -13.81
C VAL A 365 10.94 20.24 -12.39
N PHE A 366 10.57 19.25 -11.57
CA PHE A 366 10.36 19.39 -10.13
C PHE A 366 11.70 19.38 -9.39
N LEU A 367 11.89 20.28 -8.44
CA LEU A 367 13.12 20.46 -7.69
C LEU A 367 12.87 20.54 -6.19
N ILE A 368 13.73 19.86 -5.42
CA ILE A 368 13.91 20.09 -3.98
C ILE A 368 15.29 20.70 -3.79
N ASN A 369 15.37 21.88 -3.18
CA ASN A 369 16.64 22.57 -2.90
C ASN A 369 17.56 22.64 -4.14
N GLY A 370 16.97 22.91 -5.31
CA GLY A 370 17.67 22.99 -6.59
C GLY A 370 17.96 21.67 -7.30
N MET A 371 17.64 20.51 -6.71
CA MET A 371 17.97 19.19 -7.26
C MET A 371 16.72 18.44 -7.80
N PRO A 372 16.83 17.73 -8.96
CA PRO A 372 15.70 17.02 -9.59
C PRO A 372 15.43 15.66 -8.95
N VAL A 373 14.97 15.69 -7.70
CA VAL A 373 14.67 14.49 -6.90
C VAL A 373 13.60 13.62 -7.56
N LYS A 374 13.81 12.30 -7.53
CA LYS A 374 12.81 11.31 -7.94
C LYS A 374 12.00 10.81 -6.72
N LEU A 375 10.69 10.87 -6.83
CA LEU A 375 9.71 10.36 -5.88
C LEU A 375 9.60 8.84 -6.02
N LYS A 376 10.22 8.14 -5.07
CA LYS A 376 10.14 6.69 -4.83
C LYS A 376 9.01 6.48 -3.83
N GLY A 377 7.78 6.67 -4.28
CA GLY A 377 6.63 6.85 -3.42
C GLY A 377 5.75 5.61 -3.22
N VAL A 378 4.88 5.67 -2.22
CA VAL A 378 3.76 4.74 -1.99
C VAL A 378 2.50 5.48 -1.50
N ASN A 379 1.32 5.03 -1.90
CA ASN A 379 0.04 5.49 -1.35
C ASN A 379 -0.21 4.79 0.00
N ARG A 380 -0.68 5.52 1.01
CA ARG A 380 -0.91 4.97 2.35
C ARG A 380 -2.30 5.33 2.88
N HIS A 381 -3.14 4.31 3.02
CA HIS A 381 -4.34 4.38 3.86
C HIS A 381 -3.99 4.28 5.37
N ASP A 382 -4.84 4.89 6.20
CA ASP A 382 -4.92 4.54 7.63
C ASP A 382 -5.55 3.14 7.77
N ALA A 383 -4.71 2.09 7.76
CA ALA A 383 -5.12 0.70 7.86
C ALA A 383 -4.44 -0.01 9.05
N SER A 384 -5.23 -0.77 9.81
CA SER A 384 -4.79 -1.68 10.86
C SER A 384 -5.56 -2.99 10.76
N SER A 385 -4.83 -4.10 10.72
CA SER A 385 -5.43 -5.43 10.69
C SER A 385 -6.15 -5.81 11.97
N LYS A 386 -6.03 -5.01 13.04
CA LYS A 386 -6.73 -5.23 14.31
C LYS A 386 -7.96 -4.35 14.47
N THR A 387 -7.86 -3.09 14.06
CA THR A 387 -8.82 -2.05 14.43
C THR A 387 -9.42 -1.33 13.22
N GLY A 388 -9.14 -1.80 12.00
CA GLY A 388 -9.62 -1.17 10.77
C GLY A 388 -8.92 0.16 10.51
N GLN A 389 -9.58 1.27 10.81
CA GLN A 389 -9.09 2.62 10.49
C GLN A 389 -8.56 3.41 11.71
N VAL A 390 -8.41 2.75 12.86
CA VAL A 390 -7.81 3.35 14.07
C VAL A 390 -6.37 2.87 14.22
N VAL A 391 -5.45 3.58 13.56
CA VAL A 391 -4.03 3.21 13.51
C VAL A 391 -3.29 3.72 14.74
N SER A 392 -2.48 2.86 15.37
CA SER A 392 -1.69 3.25 16.54
C SER A 392 -0.44 4.06 16.17
N LYS A 393 0.13 4.78 17.14
CA LYS A 393 1.42 5.48 16.96
C LYS A 393 2.55 4.51 16.64
N GLU A 394 2.53 3.33 17.23
CA GLU A 394 3.49 2.26 16.97
C GLU A 394 3.38 1.73 15.53
N GLU A 395 2.16 1.53 15.02
CA GLU A 395 1.93 1.13 13.63
C GLU A 395 2.40 2.21 12.65
N MET A 396 2.09 3.49 12.90
CA MET A 396 2.59 4.61 12.08
C MET A 396 4.13 4.71 12.06
N LEU A 397 4.79 4.52 13.21
CA LEU A 397 6.26 4.50 13.27
C LEU A 397 6.83 3.29 12.51
N LYS A 398 6.16 2.13 12.59
CA LYS A 398 6.56 0.93 11.88
C LYS A 398 6.40 1.09 10.36
N ASP A 399 5.35 1.78 9.90
CA ASP A 399 5.20 2.18 8.50
C ASP A 399 6.43 2.95 8.02
N VAL A 400 6.77 4.04 8.73
CA VAL A 400 7.89 4.90 8.36
C VAL A 400 9.22 4.14 8.39
N LYS A 401 9.46 3.29 9.40
CA LYS A 401 10.66 2.45 9.47
C LYS A 401 10.78 1.54 8.25
N LEU A 402 9.75 0.76 7.94
CA LEU A 402 9.77 -0.18 6.83
C LEU A 402 9.85 0.55 5.48
N MET A 403 9.18 1.69 5.30
CA MET A 403 9.32 2.51 4.11
C MET A 403 10.78 2.89 3.86
N LYS A 404 11.48 3.37 4.89
CA LYS A 404 12.91 3.71 4.79
C LYS A 404 13.78 2.49 4.49
N GLU A 405 13.50 1.34 5.11
CA GLU A 405 14.21 0.07 4.85
C GLU A 405 13.98 -0.45 3.42
N LEU A 406 12.83 -0.11 2.81
CA LEU A 406 12.49 -0.43 1.42
C LEU A 406 12.90 0.68 0.43
N ASN A 407 13.75 1.62 0.83
CA ASN A 407 14.22 2.75 0.02
C ASN A 407 13.10 3.69 -0.50
N ILE A 408 11.92 3.68 0.13
CA ILE A 408 10.84 4.64 -0.15
C ILE A 408 11.24 6.00 0.43
N ASN A 409 11.02 7.07 -0.34
CA ASN A 409 11.31 8.44 0.07
C ASN A 409 10.10 9.38 0.05
N ALA A 410 8.93 8.90 -0.38
CA ALA A 410 7.72 9.70 -0.47
C ALA A 410 6.46 8.92 -0.12
N VAL A 411 5.44 9.61 0.39
CA VAL A 411 4.13 9.05 0.71
C VAL A 411 3.03 9.99 0.18
N ARG A 412 1.98 9.42 -0.39
CA ARG A 412 0.72 10.12 -0.67
C ARG A 412 -0.32 9.66 0.36
N THR A 413 -0.99 10.60 1.01
CA THR A 413 -1.98 10.33 2.06
C THR A 413 -3.34 9.94 1.45
N SER A 414 -3.42 8.72 0.91
CA SER A 414 -4.60 8.24 0.18
C SER A 414 -5.80 8.01 1.11
N HIS A 415 -6.96 8.64 0.89
CA HIS A 415 -7.23 9.86 0.10
C HIS A 415 -7.84 10.92 1.00
N TYR A 416 -7.08 11.27 2.03
CA TYR A 416 -7.49 12.16 3.10
C TYR A 416 -6.31 12.51 4.02
N PRO A 417 -6.43 13.59 4.82
CA PRO A 417 -5.39 13.94 5.75
C PRO A 417 -5.25 12.88 6.86
N ASN A 418 -4.05 12.37 7.07
CA ASN A 418 -3.72 11.41 8.12
C ASN A 418 -3.71 12.06 9.52
N ASP A 419 -3.42 11.28 10.54
CA ASP A 419 -3.18 11.78 11.89
C ASP A 419 -1.95 12.73 11.90
N PRO A 420 -1.99 13.89 12.59
CA PRO A 420 -0.86 14.81 12.66
C PRO A 420 0.46 14.15 13.09
N TYR A 421 0.41 13.09 13.90
CA TYR A 421 1.60 12.33 14.29
C TYR A 421 2.34 11.72 13.09
N PHE A 422 1.64 11.31 12.03
CA PHE A 422 2.28 10.75 10.85
C PHE A 422 3.17 11.77 10.12
N TYR A 423 2.73 13.03 10.03
CA TYR A 423 3.51 14.11 9.42
C TYR A 423 4.72 14.47 10.29
N GLU A 424 4.59 14.44 11.62
CA GLU A 424 5.73 14.59 12.54
C GLU A 424 6.80 13.51 12.31
N LEU A 425 6.37 12.26 12.10
CA LEU A 425 7.28 11.16 11.75
C LEU A 425 7.96 11.39 10.39
N CYS A 426 7.21 11.86 9.39
CA CYS A 426 7.75 12.16 8.07
C CYS A 426 8.75 13.33 8.09
N ASP A 427 8.49 14.37 8.88
CA ASP A 427 9.43 15.45 9.13
C ASP A 427 10.70 14.93 9.79
N GLN A 428 10.56 14.11 10.83
CA GLN A 428 11.67 13.62 11.67
C GLN A 428 12.57 12.63 10.93
N TYR A 429 11.98 11.71 10.16
CA TYR A 429 12.71 10.60 9.53
C TYR A 429 12.93 10.77 8.03
N GLY A 430 12.41 11.85 7.45
CA GLY A 430 12.64 12.22 6.07
C GLY A 430 11.84 11.38 5.09
N LEU A 431 10.58 11.75 4.90
CA LEU A 431 9.71 11.32 3.80
C LEU A 431 9.04 12.56 3.19
N TYR A 432 9.02 12.67 1.87
CA TYR A 432 8.24 13.69 1.18
C TYR A 432 6.76 13.32 1.20
N VAL A 433 5.88 14.24 1.58
CA VAL A 433 4.44 13.99 1.69
C VAL A 433 3.69 14.78 0.62
N MET A 434 2.88 14.09 -0.18
CA MET A 434 1.78 14.70 -0.92
C MET A 434 0.53 14.58 -0.05
N ASP A 435 0.11 15.68 0.56
CA ASP A 435 -1.01 15.68 1.48
C ASP A 435 -2.33 15.93 0.74
N GLU A 436 -3.32 15.07 0.93
CA GLU A 436 -4.54 15.02 0.13
C GLU A 436 -5.80 15.30 0.93
N ALA A 437 -6.66 16.18 0.39
CA ALA A 437 -7.92 16.52 1.04
C ALA A 437 -8.89 15.34 0.98
N ASN A 438 -9.75 15.22 2.00
CA ASN A 438 -10.75 14.17 2.12
C ASN A 438 -11.92 14.41 1.16
N VAL A 439 -11.70 14.28 -0.15
CA VAL A 439 -12.68 14.52 -1.22
C VAL A 439 -12.58 13.40 -2.24
N GLU A 440 -13.49 12.45 -2.17
CA GLU A 440 -13.68 11.41 -3.18
C GLU A 440 -15.17 11.11 -3.41
N ASN A 441 -15.66 11.28 -4.64
CA ASN A 441 -17.05 11.05 -5.02
C ASN A 441 -17.21 10.04 -6.17
N HIS A 442 -16.31 9.06 -6.25
CA HIS A 442 -16.17 8.10 -7.36
C HIS A 442 -17.51 7.57 -7.89
N GLY A 443 -18.45 7.21 -7.01
CA GLY A 443 -19.78 6.67 -7.38
C GLY A 443 -20.71 7.64 -8.12
N MET A 444 -20.36 8.93 -8.22
CA MET A 444 -21.03 9.90 -9.09
C MET A 444 -20.51 9.88 -10.52
N HIS A 445 -19.34 9.28 -10.75
CA HIS A 445 -18.54 9.37 -11.97
C HIS A 445 -18.23 10.83 -12.36
N TYR A 446 -17.67 11.03 -13.55
CA TYR A 446 -16.97 12.29 -13.88
C TYR A 446 -17.66 13.16 -14.93
N ALA A 447 -18.88 12.81 -15.35
CA ALA A 447 -19.65 13.63 -16.28
C ALA A 447 -19.92 15.02 -15.68
N PHE A 448 -19.68 16.07 -16.46
CA PHE A 448 -19.65 17.46 -15.98
C PHE A 448 -20.97 17.96 -15.37
N ASP A 449 -22.09 17.40 -15.82
CA ASP A 449 -23.46 17.68 -15.36
C ASP A 449 -23.91 16.81 -14.17
N ARG A 450 -23.12 15.78 -13.82
CA ARG A 450 -23.40 14.83 -12.72
C ARG A 450 -22.43 14.96 -11.56
N THR A 451 -21.17 15.28 -11.83
CA THR A 451 -20.10 15.32 -10.82
C THR A 451 -20.37 16.39 -9.75
N LEU A 452 -20.09 16.06 -8.49
CA LEU A 452 -20.18 17.03 -7.39
C LEU A 452 -19.05 18.06 -7.44
N ALA A 453 -17.98 17.82 -8.21
CA ALA A 453 -16.93 18.81 -8.45
C ALA A 453 -17.41 20.06 -9.19
N ASN A 454 -18.58 20.01 -9.82
CA ASN A 454 -19.15 21.13 -10.56
C ASN A 454 -20.57 21.52 -10.09
N HIS A 455 -21.08 20.87 -9.04
CA HIS A 455 -22.39 21.18 -8.50
C HIS A 455 -22.30 22.33 -7.46
N PRO A 456 -23.05 23.43 -7.62
CA PRO A 456 -22.89 24.64 -6.81
C PRO A 456 -23.18 24.42 -5.31
N ASP A 457 -24.20 23.61 -4.98
CA ASP A 457 -24.54 23.31 -3.57
C ASP A 457 -23.39 22.62 -2.80
N TRP A 458 -22.40 22.07 -3.51
CA TRP A 458 -21.25 21.37 -2.94
C TRP A 458 -19.97 22.21 -2.89
N GLU A 459 -19.99 23.47 -3.36
CA GLU A 459 -18.81 24.34 -3.38
C GLU A 459 -18.20 24.48 -1.98
N LYS A 460 -19.03 24.83 -1.00
CA LYS A 460 -18.60 25.00 0.40
C LYS A 460 -18.00 23.72 0.98
N ALA A 461 -18.58 22.55 0.68
CA ALA A 461 -18.10 21.26 1.16
C ALA A 461 -16.70 20.93 0.63
N HIS A 462 -16.47 21.13 -0.68
CA HIS A 462 -15.16 20.94 -1.30
C HIS A 462 -14.12 21.92 -0.74
N LEU A 463 -14.44 23.22 -0.75
CA LEU A 463 -13.53 24.26 -0.29
C LEU A 463 -13.12 24.07 1.16
N MET A 464 -14.07 23.76 2.05
CA MET A 464 -13.76 23.57 3.46
C MET A 464 -12.82 22.39 3.70
N ARG A 465 -13.02 21.25 3.03
CA ARG A 465 -12.14 20.07 3.18
C ARG A 465 -10.70 20.39 2.76
N VAL A 466 -10.53 21.07 1.63
CA VAL A 466 -9.21 21.48 1.11
C VAL A 466 -8.56 22.54 2.01
N ILE A 467 -9.28 23.62 2.34
CA ILE A 467 -8.74 24.73 3.15
C ILE A 467 -8.37 24.24 4.56
N ARG A 468 -9.19 23.39 5.18
CA ARG A 468 -8.91 22.87 6.52
C ARG A 468 -7.66 22.00 6.54
N MET A 469 -7.41 21.18 5.52
CA MET A 469 -6.15 20.42 5.40
C MET A 469 -4.95 21.38 5.38
N VAL A 470 -4.93 22.33 4.42
CA VAL A 470 -3.81 23.27 4.28
C VAL A 470 -3.59 24.06 5.57
N GLN A 471 -4.66 24.54 6.22
CA GLN A 471 -4.54 25.30 7.47
C GLN A 471 -3.95 24.48 8.63
N ARG A 472 -4.31 23.20 8.75
CA ARG A 472 -3.79 22.31 9.79
C ARG A 472 -2.30 22.04 9.58
N ASP A 473 -1.90 21.80 8.33
CA ASP A 473 -0.64 21.12 8.04
C ASP A 473 0.44 22.01 7.38
N LYS A 474 0.13 23.28 7.07
CA LYS A 474 1.00 24.26 6.38
C LYS A 474 2.46 24.37 6.86
N ASN A 475 2.71 24.03 8.13
CA ASN A 475 4.02 24.20 8.77
C ASN A 475 4.93 22.95 8.69
N HIS A 476 4.45 21.83 8.16
CA HIS A 476 5.25 20.61 8.02
C HIS A 476 6.23 20.72 6.84
N PRO A 477 7.56 20.63 7.06
CA PRO A 477 8.55 20.64 5.97
C PRO A 477 8.45 19.42 5.05
N SER A 478 7.96 18.27 5.55
CA SER A 478 7.77 17.05 4.76
C SER A 478 6.79 17.21 3.62
N ILE A 479 5.74 18.00 3.81
CA ILE A 479 4.72 18.21 2.78
C ILE A 479 5.33 19.00 1.64
N PHE A 480 5.44 18.40 0.46
CA PHE A 480 5.97 19.07 -0.74
C PHE A 480 4.86 19.51 -1.69
N SER A 481 3.66 18.94 -1.59
CA SER A 481 2.54 19.21 -2.51
C SER A 481 1.21 19.08 -1.78
N TRP A 482 0.23 19.88 -2.21
CA TRP A 482 -1.17 19.75 -1.80
C TRP A 482 -1.96 19.03 -2.89
N SER A 483 -2.67 17.96 -2.56
CA SER A 483 -3.62 17.30 -3.45
C SER A 483 -5.05 17.67 -3.08
N MET A 484 -5.85 18.11 -4.06
CA MET A 484 -7.20 18.62 -3.80
C MET A 484 -8.23 17.52 -3.51
N GLY A 485 -7.91 16.26 -3.80
CA GLY A 485 -8.80 15.11 -3.64
C GLY A 485 -8.43 13.99 -4.61
N ASN A 486 -9.34 13.02 -4.76
CA ASN A 486 -9.18 11.86 -5.62
C ASN A 486 -10.46 11.59 -6.41
N GLU A 487 -10.34 11.10 -7.65
CA GLU A 487 -11.41 10.52 -8.47
C GLU A 487 -12.81 11.16 -8.31
N SER A 488 -12.88 12.49 -8.39
CA SER A 488 -14.10 13.26 -8.06
C SER A 488 -14.68 14.07 -9.23
N GLY A 489 -14.23 13.83 -10.46
CA GLY A 489 -14.45 14.72 -11.60
C GLY A 489 -13.66 16.03 -11.50
N ASN A 490 -13.80 16.96 -12.45
CA ASN A 490 -13.20 18.31 -12.36
C ASN A 490 -14.27 19.37 -12.67
N GLY A 491 -14.11 20.58 -12.15
CA GLY A 491 -15.10 21.64 -12.34
C GLY A 491 -14.92 22.84 -11.41
N TRP A 492 -15.98 23.67 -11.34
CA TRP A 492 -15.97 24.93 -10.60
C TRP A 492 -15.43 24.81 -9.16
N ASN A 493 -15.83 23.76 -8.44
CA ASN A 493 -15.45 23.60 -7.04
C ASN A 493 -13.94 23.37 -6.89
N PHE A 494 -13.31 22.61 -7.80
CA PHE A 494 -11.85 22.44 -7.81
C PHE A 494 -11.10 23.66 -8.36
N TYR A 495 -11.70 24.46 -9.24
CA TYR A 495 -11.10 25.73 -9.65
C TYR A 495 -11.02 26.73 -8.49
N GLN A 496 -12.06 26.80 -7.66
CA GLN A 496 -12.04 27.62 -6.45
C GLN A 496 -11.11 27.04 -5.39
N ALA A 497 -11.07 25.71 -5.23
CA ALA A 497 -10.14 25.06 -4.31
C ALA A 497 -8.68 25.37 -4.68
N TYR A 498 -8.31 25.25 -5.95
CA TYR A 498 -6.97 25.60 -6.42
C TYR A 498 -6.60 27.06 -6.10
N LYS A 499 -7.49 28.00 -6.42
CA LYS A 499 -7.28 29.43 -6.11
C LYS A 499 -7.12 29.66 -4.60
N ALA A 500 -7.94 29.01 -3.78
CA ALA A 500 -7.84 29.09 -2.33
C ALA A 500 -6.50 28.54 -1.82
N VAL A 501 -6.05 27.38 -2.32
CA VAL A 501 -4.75 26.81 -1.95
C VAL A 501 -3.61 27.75 -2.35
N LYS A 502 -3.57 28.24 -3.60
CA LYS A 502 -2.52 29.19 -4.04
C LYS A 502 -2.54 30.51 -3.27
N GLY A 503 -3.71 30.94 -2.78
CA GLY A 503 -3.85 32.13 -1.94
C GLY A 503 -3.40 31.93 -0.50
N ILE A 504 -3.51 30.71 0.04
CA ILE A 504 -3.05 30.36 1.39
C ILE A 504 -1.56 30.02 1.38
N ASP A 505 -1.13 29.14 0.48
CA ASP A 505 0.24 28.64 0.39
C ASP A 505 0.72 28.59 -1.07
N PRO A 506 1.40 29.64 -1.56
CA PRO A 506 2.01 29.63 -2.88
C PRO A 506 3.34 28.86 -2.92
N SER A 507 3.91 28.46 -1.77
CA SER A 507 5.26 27.86 -1.67
C SER A 507 5.29 26.38 -2.08
N ARG A 508 4.13 25.75 -2.24
CA ARG A 508 3.99 24.36 -2.65
C ARG A 508 3.17 24.23 -3.95
N PRO A 509 3.52 23.29 -4.84
CA PRO A 509 2.70 22.95 -5.98
C PRO A 509 1.38 22.28 -5.56
N VAL A 510 0.36 22.44 -6.41
CA VAL A 510 -0.96 21.81 -6.27
C VAL A 510 -1.11 20.68 -7.28
N HIS A 511 -1.60 19.54 -6.79
CA HIS A 511 -1.88 18.32 -7.53
C HIS A 511 -3.39 18.03 -7.55
N TYR A 512 -3.88 17.51 -8.68
CA TYR A 512 -5.16 16.80 -8.78
C TYR A 512 -5.20 16.03 -10.12
N GLU A 513 -5.38 14.72 -10.07
CA GLU A 513 -5.20 13.85 -11.26
C GLU A 513 -6.20 14.17 -12.38
N LEU A 514 -7.49 14.30 -12.04
CA LEU A 514 -8.55 14.51 -13.04
C LEU A 514 -8.55 15.93 -13.64
N ALA A 515 -7.68 16.82 -13.18
CA ALA A 515 -7.40 18.11 -13.81
C ALA A 515 -6.24 18.07 -14.81
N SER A 516 -5.69 16.90 -15.13
CA SER A 516 -4.60 16.76 -16.12
C SER A 516 -4.97 17.39 -17.46
N GLY A 517 -4.08 18.27 -17.96
CA GLY A 517 -4.31 19.12 -19.13
C GLY A 517 -4.98 20.47 -18.85
N ASP A 518 -5.43 20.74 -17.62
CA ASP A 518 -6.11 21.97 -17.22
C ASP A 518 -5.17 22.94 -16.44
N TRP A 519 -5.65 24.15 -16.15
CA TRP A 519 -4.85 25.22 -15.52
C TRP A 519 -4.81 25.12 -13.99
N ASN A 520 -5.73 24.39 -13.35
CA ASN A 520 -5.88 24.30 -11.89
C ASN A 520 -4.96 23.25 -11.22
N ILE A 521 -3.78 23.02 -11.78
CA ILE A 521 -2.71 22.15 -11.25
C ILE A 521 -1.33 22.66 -11.65
N ASP A 522 -0.34 22.45 -10.79
CA ASP A 522 1.05 22.85 -11.02
C ASP A 522 1.91 21.72 -11.63
N MET A 523 1.45 20.47 -11.53
CA MET A 523 2.09 19.27 -12.09
C MET A 523 1.07 18.38 -12.81
N GLU A 524 1.48 17.73 -13.90
CA GLU A 524 0.63 16.73 -14.56
C GLU A 524 0.64 15.42 -13.79
N SER A 525 -0.50 14.74 -13.76
CA SER A 525 -0.64 13.47 -13.07
C SER A 525 -1.64 12.57 -13.78
N ARG A 526 -1.39 11.26 -13.75
CA ARG A 526 -2.33 10.20 -14.17
C ARG A 526 -2.13 8.98 -13.28
N MET A 527 -3.15 8.14 -13.20
CA MET A 527 -3.03 6.81 -12.60
C MET A 527 -2.74 5.74 -13.66
N TYR A 528 -1.96 4.73 -13.28
CA TYR A 528 -1.78 3.44 -13.99
C TYR A 528 -1.43 3.54 -15.48
N ARG A 529 -0.68 4.57 -15.90
CA ARG A 529 -0.22 4.70 -17.29
C ARG A 529 0.99 3.84 -17.57
N SER A 530 1.04 3.30 -18.78
CA SER A 530 2.12 2.43 -19.24
C SER A 530 3.45 3.16 -19.40
N ILE A 531 4.52 2.37 -19.48
CA ILE A 531 5.87 2.86 -19.78
C ILE A 531 5.91 3.65 -21.10
N ASP A 532 5.22 3.17 -22.15
CA ASP A 532 5.17 3.86 -23.44
C ASP A 532 4.53 5.24 -23.34
N PHE A 533 3.50 5.40 -22.50
CA PHE A 533 2.89 6.69 -22.23
C PHE A 533 3.91 7.65 -21.58
N LEU A 534 4.68 7.17 -20.60
CA LEU A 534 5.68 7.99 -19.91
C LEU A 534 6.79 8.46 -20.86
N VAL A 535 7.30 7.56 -21.70
CA VAL A 535 8.28 7.90 -22.74
C VAL A 535 7.72 8.93 -23.70
N ASN A 536 6.50 8.72 -24.18
CA ASN A 536 5.82 9.65 -25.08
C ASN A 536 5.64 11.03 -24.44
N TYR A 537 5.18 11.11 -23.20
CA TYR A 537 5.05 12.38 -22.48
C TYR A 537 6.39 13.11 -22.37
N ALA A 538 7.46 12.39 -21.99
CA ALA A 538 8.78 12.98 -21.79
C ALA A 538 9.42 13.49 -23.10
N GLU A 539 9.17 12.81 -24.22
CA GLU A 539 9.74 13.16 -25.53
C GLU A 539 8.96 14.24 -26.28
N ASN A 540 7.70 14.49 -25.90
CA ASN A 540 6.81 15.45 -26.58
C ASN A 540 6.79 16.86 -25.94
N ASN A 541 7.96 17.37 -25.53
CA ASN A 541 8.17 18.74 -25.03
C ASN A 541 7.17 19.16 -23.91
N PRO A 542 7.10 18.42 -22.79
CA PRO A 542 6.12 18.67 -21.75
C PRO A 542 6.33 20.03 -21.07
N LYS A 543 5.23 20.65 -20.60
CA LYS A 543 5.24 21.98 -19.96
C LYS A 543 5.24 21.95 -18.45
N LYS A 544 4.84 20.84 -17.86
CA LYS A 544 4.82 20.60 -16.42
C LYS A 544 5.58 19.30 -16.12
N PRO A 545 6.13 19.11 -14.92
CA PRO A 545 6.62 17.80 -14.53
C PRO A 545 5.45 16.82 -14.41
N PHE A 546 5.75 15.53 -14.52
CA PHE A 546 4.74 14.48 -14.52
C PHE A 546 4.99 13.45 -13.43
N VAL A 547 3.93 13.10 -12.70
CA VAL A 547 3.95 12.08 -11.65
C VAL A 547 2.86 11.06 -11.91
N LEU A 548 3.12 9.78 -11.63
CA LEU A 548 2.03 8.82 -11.46
C LEU A 548 1.57 8.87 -10.00
N CYS A 549 0.41 9.47 -9.72
CA CYS A 549 -0.15 9.46 -8.37
C CYS A 549 -0.48 8.04 -7.90
N GLU A 550 -0.70 7.11 -8.84
CA GLU A 550 -0.85 5.68 -8.59
C GLU A 550 -0.23 4.89 -9.76
N TYR A 551 0.60 3.89 -9.47
CA TYR A 551 1.14 2.95 -10.44
C TYR A 551 1.51 1.63 -9.76
N ALA A 552 1.89 0.61 -10.54
CA ALA A 552 2.38 -0.67 -10.02
C ALA A 552 1.44 -1.28 -8.96
N HIS A 553 0.15 -1.43 -9.32
CA HIS A 553 -0.90 -1.94 -8.46
C HIS A 553 -0.52 -3.29 -7.80
N ALA A 554 -0.30 -3.30 -6.49
CA ALA A 554 0.34 -4.39 -5.75
C ALA A 554 -0.65 -5.44 -5.19
N MET A 555 -1.85 -5.53 -5.78
CA MET A 555 -2.86 -6.53 -5.40
C MET A 555 -2.40 -7.97 -5.58
N GLY A 556 -2.35 -8.70 -4.47
CA GLY A 556 -1.92 -10.09 -4.47
C GLY A 556 -0.48 -10.25 -4.97
N ASN A 557 -0.26 -11.14 -5.93
CA ASN A 557 1.05 -11.46 -6.46
C ASN A 557 1.27 -10.63 -7.73
N SER A 558 1.92 -9.48 -7.58
CA SER A 558 1.93 -8.41 -8.58
C SER A 558 3.30 -7.72 -8.68
N VAL A 559 3.34 -6.44 -9.09
CA VAL A 559 4.54 -5.58 -9.20
C VAL A 559 5.59 -6.17 -10.14
N GLY A 560 5.12 -6.82 -11.22
CA GLY A 560 5.92 -7.17 -12.37
C GLY A 560 6.28 -5.94 -13.20
N ASN A 561 7.39 -6.01 -13.94
CA ASN A 561 7.97 -4.96 -14.78
C ASN A 561 8.37 -3.65 -14.05
N PHE A 562 8.49 -3.71 -12.73
CA PHE A 562 8.80 -2.53 -11.90
C PHE A 562 10.14 -1.87 -12.25
N GLN A 563 11.15 -2.67 -12.60
CA GLN A 563 12.46 -2.18 -13.03
C GLN A 563 12.35 -1.29 -14.28
N GLU A 564 11.49 -1.67 -15.24
CA GLU A 564 11.34 -0.96 -16.50
C GLU A 564 10.70 0.43 -16.36
N TYR A 565 9.80 0.61 -15.38
CA TYR A 565 9.34 1.95 -15.01
C TYR A 565 10.50 2.83 -14.55
N TRP A 566 11.36 2.29 -13.68
CA TRP A 566 12.47 3.03 -13.09
C TRP A 566 13.61 3.31 -14.06
N ASP A 567 13.84 2.42 -15.03
CA ASP A 567 14.76 2.69 -16.14
C ASP A 567 14.32 3.95 -16.92
N VAL A 568 13.00 4.17 -17.07
CA VAL A 568 12.45 5.38 -17.71
C VAL A 568 12.48 6.59 -16.77
N TYR A 569 12.10 6.45 -15.50
CA TYR A 569 12.14 7.56 -14.54
C TYR A 569 13.55 8.13 -14.34
N GLU A 570 14.57 7.26 -14.28
CA GLU A 570 15.97 7.69 -14.14
C GLU A 570 16.52 8.35 -15.42
N LYS A 571 15.93 8.06 -16.59
CA LYS A 571 16.35 8.63 -17.88
C LYS A 571 15.85 10.06 -18.12
N TYR A 572 14.60 10.37 -17.76
CA TYR A 572 13.97 11.65 -18.12
C TYR A 572 13.77 12.57 -16.89
N PRO A 573 14.37 13.78 -16.88
CA PRO A 573 14.21 14.73 -15.77
C PRO A 573 12.76 15.18 -15.51
N SER A 574 11.93 15.30 -16.56
CA SER A 574 10.54 15.76 -16.47
C SER A 574 9.59 14.76 -15.78
N LEU A 575 10.02 13.50 -15.63
CA LEU A 575 9.24 12.48 -14.93
C LEU A 575 9.67 12.41 -13.47
N MET A 576 8.76 12.67 -12.54
CA MET A 576 9.05 12.80 -11.11
C MET A 576 9.23 11.45 -10.42
N GLY A 577 8.84 10.33 -11.03
CA GLY A 577 8.58 9.08 -10.33
C GLY A 577 7.08 8.91 -10.09
N GLY A 578 6.71 8.24 -9.00
CA GLY A 578 5.30 7.98 -8.69
C GLY A 578 5.10 7.28 -7.36
N PHE A 579 3.83 6.98 -7.05
CA PHE A 579 3.41 6.34 -5.81
C PHE A 579 2.79 4.97 -6.09
N ILE A 580 3.40 3.90 -5.56
CA ILE A 580 2.86 2.54 -5.67
C ILE A 580 1.46 2.49 -5.04
N TRP A 581 0.51 1.79 -5.66
CA TRP A 581 -0.78 1.47 -5.04
C TRP A 581 -0.78 0.03 -4.50
N ASP A 582 -0.71 -0.20 -3.18
CA ASP A 582 -0.57 0.75 -2.08
C ASP A 582 0.35 0.20 -0.97
N TRP A 583 0.38 0.83 0.21
CA TRP A 583 1.29 0.44 1.28
C TRP A 583 0.90 -0.88 1.94
N MET A 584 -0.32 -1.00 2.46
CA MET A 584 -0.72 -2.10 3.34
C MET A 584 -2.09 -2.67 2.97
N ASP A 585 -2.17 -4.00 2.85
CA ASP A 585 -3.43 -4.72 2.68
C ASP A 585 -4.42 -4.35 3.81
N GLN A 586 -5.63 -3.97 3.43
CA GLN A 586 -6.69 -3.58 4.38
C GLN A 586 -7.43 -4.77 5.00
N GLY A 587 -6.84 -5.97 5.01
CA GLY A 587 -7.44 -7.16 5.62
C GLY A 587 -7.47 -7.08 7.15
N VAL A 588 -8.63 -7.40 7.74
CA VAL A 588 -8.86 -7.34 9.20
C VAL A 588 -8.96 -8.73 9.78
N GLU A 589 -8.31 -8.96 10.92
CA GLU A 589 -8.27 -10.26 11.59
C GLU A 589 -9.68 -10.74 11.98
N LYS A 590 -9.97 -12.00 11.65
CA LYS A 590 -11.22 -12.69 12.00
C LYS A 590 -10.94 -14.15 12.32
N MET A 591 -11.63 -14.69 13.33
CA MET A 591 -11.61 -16.12 13.63
C MET A 591 -12.77 -16.83 12.92
N VAL A 592 -12.48 -17.87 12.13
CA VAL A 592 -13.46 -18.70 11.44
C VAL A 592 -13.12 -20.17 11.70
N ASN A 593 -14.06 -20.93 12.27
CA ASN A 593 -13.88 -22.35 12.60
C ASN A 593 -12.59 -22.66 13.39
N GLY A 594 -12.23 -21.79 14.34
CA GLY A 594 -11.02 -21.94 15.15
C GLY A 594 -9.71 -21.55 14.44
N LYS A 595 -9.75 -21.17 13.16
CA LYS A 595 -8.61 -20.67 12.41
C LYS A 595 -8.64 -19.15 12.29
N ARG A 596 -7.45 -18.54 12.30
CA ARG A 596 -7.29 -17.11 12.03
C ARG A 596 -7.26 -16.88 10.52
N ILE A 597 -8.13 -15.99 10.04
CA ILE A 597 -8.09 -15.43 8.69
C ILE A 597 -7.91 -13.91 8.75
N PHE A 598 -7.55 -13.31 7.63
CA PHE A 598 -7.68 -11.87 7.41
C PHE A 598 -8.84 -11.66 6.46
N GLY A 599 -9.96 -11.22 7.02
CA GLY A 599 -11.18 -10.97 6.28
C GLY A 599 -11.11 -9.69 5.46
N TYR A 600 -11.82 -9.71 4.33
CA TYR A 600 -11.97 -8.61 3.39
C TYR A 600 -13.46 -8.47 3.01
N GLY A 601 -13.81 -7.64 2.01
CA GLY A 601 -15.21 -7.43 1.64
C GLY A 601 -15.96 -8.74 1.42
N GLY A 602 -17.21 -8.81 1.89
CA GLY A 602 -18.04 -10.01 1.82
C GLY A 602 -17.86 -10.97 3.01
N ASP A 603 -16.84 -10.81 3.85
CA ASP A 603 -16.69 -11.63 5.07
C ASP A 603 -17.58 -11.20 6.23
N TRP A 604 -18.21 -10.02 6.15
CA TRP A 604 -19.20 -9.54 7.12
C TRP A 604 -20.49 -9.18 6.41
N GLY A 605 -21.59 -9.25 7.15
CA GLY A 605 -22.92 -9.04 6.61
C GLY A 605 -23.52 -10.32 6.03
N ASP A 606 -24.70 -10.16 5.43
CA ASP A 606 -25.40 -11.21 4.70
C ASP A 606 -25.03 -11.18 3.19
N GLU A 607 -25.62 -12.09 2.41
CA GLU A 607 -25.39 -12.16 0.96
C GLU A 607 -25.81 -10.91 0.17
N ASN A 608 -26.64 -10.05 0.75
CA ASN A 608 -27.12 -8.81 0.12
C ASN A 608 -26.25 -7.61 0.48
N THR A 609 -25.31 -7.77 1.42
CA THR A 609 -24.37 -6.73 1.80
C THR A 609 -23.47 -6.41 0.61
N PRO A 610 -23.43 -5.13 0.14
CA PRO A 610 -22.59 -4.76 -0.99
C PRO A 610 -21.12 -5.07 -0.74
N SER A 611 -20.45 -5.64 -1.74
CA SER A 611 -19.05 -6.05 -1.65
C SER A 611 -18.36 -5.95 -3.00
N ASP A 612 -17.12 -5.43 -3.02
CA ASP A 612 -16.16 -5.59 -4.12
C ASP A 612 -15.02 -6.59 -3.74
N ASN A 613 -15.30 -7.46 -2.78
CA ASN A 613 -14.48 -8.59 -2.32
C ASN A 613 -13.07 -8.20 -1.87
N ASN A 614 -12.03 -8.81 -2.43
CA ASN A 614 -10.65 -8.64 -2.00
C ASN A 614 -9.95 -7.43 -2.63
N PHE A 615 -10.68 -6.53 -3.30
CA PHE A 615 -10.10 -5.44 -4.08
C PHE A 615 -9.38 -4.38 -3.23
N LEU A 616 -9.61 -4.30 -1.91
CA LEU A 616 -8.85 -3.47 -0.95
C LEU A 616 -7.50 -4.05 -0.48
N ASN A 617 -7.13 -5.23 -0.96
CA ASN A 617 -5.87 -5.88 -0.57
C ASN A 617 -4.82 -5.63 -1.65
N ASN A 618 -4.21 -4.44 -1.61
CA ASN A 618 -3.27 -3.95 -2.62
C ASN A 618 -1.87 -3.66 -2.09
N GLY A 619 -1.52 -4.19 -0.92
CA GLY A 619 -0.34 -3.75 -0.18
C GLY A 619 1.00 -4.23 -0.73
N VAL A 620 2.00 -3.35 -0.67
CA VAL A 620 3.41 -3.75 -0.65
C VAL A 620 3.71 -4.60 0.59
N VAL A 621 3.03 -4.33 1.71
CA VAL A 621 3.04 -5.14 2.92
C VAL A 621 1.65 -5.69 3.23
N GLY A 622 1.60 -6.89 3.78
CA GLY A 622 0.37 -7.52 4.24
C GLY A 622 0.01 -7.13 5.67
N PRO A 623 -1.01 -7.78 6.24
CA PRO A 623 -1.36 -7.66 7.65
C PRO A 623 -0.16 -7.81 8.59
N TYR A 624 -0.18 -7.03 9.67
CA TYR A 624 0.95 -6.93 10.61
C TYR A 624 2.29 -6.51 9.98
N HIS A 625 2.23 -5.82 8.84
CA HIS A 625 3.38 -5.37 8.04
C HIS A 625 4.29 -6.52 7.57
N THR A 626 3.71 -7.69 7.32
CA THR A 626 4.46 -8.80 6.72
C THR A 626 4.86 -8.39 5.31
N LEU A 627 6.15 -8.45 4.97
CA LEU A 627 6.59 -8.07 3.62
C LEU A 627 6.04 -9.07 2.59
N HIS A 628 5.33 -8.59 1.56
CA HIS A 628 5.08 -9.40 0.38
C HIS A 628 6.38 -9.58 -0.41
N PRO A 629 6.54 -10.65 -1.19
CA PRO A 629 7.73 -10.88 -2.00
C PRO A 629 8.06 -9.72 -2.96
N HIS A 630 7.05 -9.00 -3.47
CA HIS A 630 7.29 -7.79 -4.26
C HIS A 630 7.90 -6.62 -3.49
N ALA A 631 7.78 -6.55 -2.16
CA ALA A 631 8.42 -5.51 -1.36
C ALA A 631 9.95 -5.52 -1.53
N TYR A 632 10.54 -6.70 -1.69
CA TYR A 632 11.97 -6.83 -1.94
C TYR A 632 12.35 -6.32 -3.34
N GLU A 633 11.49 -6.49 -4.34
CA GLU A 633 11.66 -5.89 -5.68
C GLU A 633 11.60 -4.35 -5.58
N VAL A 634 10.65 -3.81 -4.82
CA VAL A 634 10.56 -2.36 -4.54
C VAL A 634 11.89 -1.87 -3.94
N ARG A 635 12.36 -2.51 -2.87
CA ARG A 635 13.65 -2.14 -2.22
C ARG A 635 14.82 -2.17 -3.19
N LYS A 636 14.91 -3.20 -4.03
CA LYS A 636 15.97 -3.36 -5.03
C LYS A 636 15.92 -2.25 -6.07
N VAL A 637 14.79 -2.03 -6.70
CA VAL A 637 14.64 -1.08 -7.80
C VAL A 637 14.76 0.37 -7.30
N HIS A 638 14.26 0.65 -6.08
CA HIS A 638 14.38 1.95 -5.43
C HIS A 638 15.76 2.22 -4.79
N GLN A 639 16.75 1.33 -4.86
CA GLN A 639 18.02 1.55 -4.18
C GLN A 639 18.76 2.81 -4.66
N PHE A 640 19.46 3.49 -3.74
CA PHE A 640 20.18 4.73 -4.03
C PHE A 640 21.68 4.55 -4.30
N ILE A 641 22.16 3.31 -4.33
CA ILE A 641 23.56 2.99 -4.68
C ILE A 641 23.52 2.04 -5.88
N GLY A 642 24.07 2.50 -7.01
CA GLY A 642 24.20 1.71 -8.23
C GLY A 642 25.51 0.93 -8.26
N PHE A 643 25.47 -0.27 -8.83
CA PHE A 643 26.66 -1.09 -9.06
C PHE A 643 26.76 -1.50 -10.52
N SER A 644 27.96 -1.38 -11.10
CA SER A 644 28.29 -2.03 -12.37
C SER A 644 29.68 -2.67 -12.28
N TYR A 645 29.89 -3.77 -12.98
CA TYR A 645 31.17 -4.49 -12.95
C TYR A 645 31.66 -4.82 -14.35
N GLN A 646 32.91 -4.47 -14.64
CA GLN A 646 33.58 -4.81 -15.89
C GLN A 646 35.09 -4.91 -15.68
N LYS A 647 35.75 -5.92 -16.28
CA LYS A 647 37.22 -6.08 -16.30
C LYS A 647 37.88 -5.85 -14.91
N ASN A 648 37.41 -6.55 -13.87
CA ASN A 648 37.97 -6.45 -12.51
C ASN A 648 37.80 -5.08 -11.83
N ILE A 649 36.84 -4.27 -12.30
CA ILE A 649 36.51 -2.97 -11.72
C ILE A 649 35.03 -2.98 -11.33
N LEU A 650 34.76 -2.77 -10.04
CA LEU A 650 33.43 -2.46 -9.52
C LEU A 650 33.25 -0.95 -9.49
N THR A 651 32.32 -0.43 -10.28
CA THR A 651 31.90 0.97 -10.22
C THR A 651 30.73 1.10 -9.26
N VAL A 652 30.85 2.03 -8.33
CA VAL A 652 29.82 2.39 -7.36
C VAL A 652 29.32 3.77 -7.72
N GLN A 653 28.02 3.90 -7.96
CA GLN A 653 27.36 5.17 -8.24
C GLN A 653 26.50 5.59 -7.05
N ASN A 654 26.72 6.81 -6.55
CA ASN A 654 25.84 7.43 -5.58
C ASN A 654 24.66 8.09 -6.32
N LYS A 655 23.44 7.58 -6.11
CA LYS A 655 22.20 8.15 -6.66
C LYS A 655 21.47 9.08 -5.68
N TYR A 656 21.98 9.27 -4.46
CA TYR A 656 21.49 10.30 -3.54
C TYR A 656 21.82 11.70 -4.04
N PHE A 657 20.97 12.67 -3.73
CA PHE A 657 21.14 14.07 -4.17
C PHE A 657 21.83 14.96 -3.14
N PHE A 658 21.73 14.62 -1.84
CA PHE A 658 22.18 15.47 -0.74
C PHE A 658 23.17 14.77 0.20
N GLN A 659 23.20 13.45 0.23
CA GLN A 659 24.14 12.69 1.08
C GLN A 659 25.25 11.95 0.32
N ASP A 660 26.44 11.90 0.92
CA ASP A 660 27.55 11.06 0.45
C ASP A 660 27.47 9.63 1.00
N LEU A 661 28.34 8.74 0.50
CA LEU A 661 28.34 7.34 0.93
C LEU A 661 29.22 7.06 2.15
N SER A 662 29.59 8.09 2.93
CA SER A 662 30.54 7.93 4.05
C SER A 662 30.01 7.05 5.18
N ASN A 663 28.68 6.96 5.38
CA ASN A 663 28.04 6.05 6.34
C ASN A 663 27.87 4.62 5.78
N PHE A 664 28.35 4.33 4.58
CA PHE A 664 28.21 3.01 3.96
C PHE A 664 29.55 2.25 3.93
N GLU A 665 29.44 0.93 3.92
CA GLU A 665 30.48 0.02 3.46
C GLU A 665 29.91 -0.91 2.38
N ILE A 666 30.77 -1.36 1.47
CA ILE A 666 30.39 -2.36 0.47
C ILE A 666 31.06 -3.67 0.82
N GLN A 667 30.25 -4.70 1.08
CA GLN A 667 30.71 -6.07 1.18
C GLN A 667 30.51 -6.74 -0.17
N TRP A 668 31.54 -7.45 -0.67
CA TRP A 668 31.46 -8.18 -1.92
C TRP A 668 31.82 -9.64 -1.73
N GLU A 669 31.20 -10.50 -2.54
CA GLU A 669 31.32 -11.95 -2.48
C GLU A 669 31.49 -12.52 -3.88
N LEU A 670 32.41 -13.47 -4.04
CA LEU A 670 32.54 -14.30 -5.23
C LEU A 670 32.06 -15.71 -4.90
N LEU A 671 31.03 -16.15 -5.62
CA LEU A 671 30.45 -17.48 -5.50
C LEU A 671 30.95 -18.37 -6.65
N LYS A 672 31.35 -19.61 -6.35
CA LYS A 672 31.62 -20.70 -7.30
C LYS A 672 30.53 -21.76 -7.16
N ASP A 673 29.70 -21.94 -8.18
CA ASP A 673 28.51 -22.80 -8.14
C ASP A 673 27.66 -22.54 -6.87
N GLY A 674 27.46 -21.26 -6.55
CA GLY A 674 26.70 -20.80 -5.39
C GLY A 674 27.42 -20.86 -4.04
N LYS A 675 28.64 -21.44 -3.97
CA LYS A 675 29.45 -21.51 -2.74
C LYS A 675 30.44 -20.35 -2.66
N LEU A 676 30.54 -19.70 -1.51
CA LEU A 676 31.48 -18.60 -1.28
C LEU A 676 32.93 -19.09 -1.42
N VAL A 677 33.71 -18.45 -2.31
CA VAL A 677 35.14 -18.76 -2.52
C VAL A 677 36.06 -17.56 -2.28
N GLN A 678 35.53 -16.35 -2.32
CA GLN A 678 36.27 -15.14 -2.03
C GLN A 678 35.30 -14.06 -1.53
N ASN A 679 35.74 -13.17 -0.64
CA ASN A 679 34.99 -11.98 -0.23
C ASN A 679 35.93 -10.84 0.14
N GLY A 680 35.36 -9.66 0.37
CA GLY A 680 36.07 -8.52 0.93
C GLY A 680 35.14 -7.36 1.24
N VAL A 681 35.71 -6.29 1.79
CA VAL A 681 34.96 -5.11 2.23
C VAL A 681 35.67 -3.83 1.79
N PHE A 682 34.91 -2.88 1.27
CA PHE A 682 35.31 -1.49 1.08
C PHE A 682 34.67 -0.62 2.18
N LYS A 683 35.42 -0.36 3.26
CA LYS A 683 34.92 0.36 4.46
C LYS A 683 34.84 1.88 4.29
N HIS A 684 35.67 2.43 3.42
CA HIS A 684 35.81 3.86 3.20
C HIS A 684 35.34 4.21 1.80
N LEU A 685 34.10 4.68 1.72
CA LEU A 685 33.50 5.14 0.48
C LEU A 685 33.50 6.67 0.49
N ASP A 686 34.37 7.25 -0.33
CA ASP A 686 34.35 8.68 -0.62
C ASP A 686 33.74 8.86 -2.01
N VAL A 687 32.40 8.88 -2.03
CA VAL A 687 31.57 9.03 -3.23
C VAL A 687 30.49 10.07 -2.92
N LYS A 688 30.70 11.29 -3.43
CA LYS A 688 29.80 12.42 -3.21
C LYS A 688 28.46 12.24 -3.94
N PRO A 689 27.40 12.99 -3.58
CA PRO A 689 26.10 12.91 -4.25
C PRO A 689 26.24 12.95 -5.77
N GLN A 690 25.48 12.11 -6.48
CA GLN A 690 25.47 12.01 -7.95
C GLN A 690 26.82 11.64 -8.61
N GLN A 691 27.85 11.29 -7.84
CA GLN A 691 29.16 10.87 -8.37
C GLN A 691 29.31 9.34 -8.43
N ARG A 692 30.38 8.89 -9.11
CA ARG A 692 30.77 7.48 -9.17
C ARG A 692 32.24 7.29 -8.83
N LYS A 693 32.59 6.11 -8.32
CA LYS A 693 33.97 5.72 -8.01
C LYS A 693 34.23 4.28 -8.40
N GLU A 694 35.44 4.02 -8.86
CA GLU A 694 35.90 2.70 -9.27
C GLU A 694 36.72 2.03 -8.15
N TYR A 695 36.42 0.77 -7.89
CA TYR A 695 37.12 -0.09 -6.94
C TYR A 695 37.67 -1.31 -7.67
N LYS A 696 39.00 -1.48 -7.63
CA LYS A 696 39.67 -2.62 -8.27
C LYS A 696 39.47 -3.88 -7.44
N LEU A 697 38.98 -4.94 -8.07
CA LEU A 697 38.76 -6.25 -7.49
C LEU A 697 39.66 -7.29 -8.15
N LYS A 698 40.41 -8.05 -7.36
CA LYS A 698 41.16 -9.20 -7.87
C LYS A 698 40.36 -10.47 -7.62
N VAL A 699 39.39 -10.75 -8.48
CA VAL A 699 38.61 -12.00 -8.43
C VAL A 699 39.33 -13.11 -9.19
N LYS A 700 39.33 -14.32 -8.63
CA LYS A 700 39.91 -15.51 -9.27
C LYS A 700 38.80 -16.38 -9.82
N THR A 701 38.72 -16.48 -11.14
CA THR A 701 37.75 -17.33 -11.84
C THR A 701 38.47 -18.38 -12.67
N ASP A 702 37.76 -19.47 -12.95
CA ASP A 702 38.15 -20.47 -13.94
C ASP A 702 36.94 -20.79 -14.84
N ASN A 703 37.15 -21.56 -15.91
CA ASN A 703 36.09 -21.91 -16.87
C ASN A 703 35.38 -23.22 -16.54
N THR A 704 35.55 -23.76 -15.33
CA THR A 704 34.99 -25.07 -14.92
C THR A 704 33.68 -24.97 -14.16
N ALA A 705 33.33 -23.78 -13.66
CA ALA A 705 32.16 -23.54 -12.82
C ALA A 705 31.50 -22.19 -13.14
N GLU A 706 30.30 -21.98 -12.59
CA GLU A 706 29.66 -20.66 -12.58
C GLU A 706 30.28 -19.78 -11.50
N TYR A 707 30.77 -18.60 -11.90
CA TYR A 707 31.26 -17.59 -10.99
C TYR A 707 30.32 -16.39 -10.97
N ILE A 708 29.85 -16.01 -9.79
CA ILE A 708 28.93 -14.87 -9.59
C ILE A 708 29.57 -13.93 -8.58
N LEU A 709 29.75 -12.67 -8.96
CA LEU A 709 30.15 -11.60 -8.05
C LEU A 709 28.89 -10.90 -7.52
N ARG A 710 28.81 -10.73 -6.21
CA ARG A 710 27.79 -9.92 -5.53
C ARG A 710 28.44 -8.77 -4.81
N ALA A 711 27.73 -7.65 -4.71
CA ALA A 711 28.09 -6.50 -3.90
C ALA A 711 26.86 -6.01 -3.15
N THR A 712 26.99 -5.72 -1.85
CA THR A 712 25.92 -5.22 -0.99
C THR A 712 26.44 -4.03 -0.20
N ALA A 713 25.69 -2.93 -0.19
CA ALA A 713 25.98 -1.77 0.64
C ALA A 713 25.19 -1.83 1.95
N PHE A 714 25.90 -1.71 3.06
CA PHE A 714 25.37 -1.71 4.42
C PHE A 714 25.64 -0.36 5.09
N THR A 715 24.71 0.10 5.92
CA THR A 715 24.95 1.23 6.84
C THR A 715 25.97 0.84 7.91
N LYS A 716 26.86 1.76 8.29
CA LYS A 716 27.89 1.55 9.33
C LYS A 716 27.42 2.02 10.70
N ALA A 717 26.59 3.05 10.74
CA ALA A 717 25.99 3.59 11.95
C ALA A 717 24.47 3.79 11.75
N GLN A 718 23.75 3.88 12.86
CA GLN A 718 22.32 4.19 12.85
C GLN A 718 22.08 5.57 12.21
N GLU A 719 21.06 5.64 11.36
CA GLU A 719 20.67 6.86 10.65
C GLU A 719 19.14 7.00 10.66
N GLY A 720 18.63 7.86 11.53
CA GLY A 720 17.19 7.95 11.79
C GLY A 720 16.61 6.64 12.33
N VAL A 721 15.63 6.08 11.61
CA VAL A 721 15.01 4.76 11.89
C VAL A 721 15.84 3.58 11.38
N LEU A 722 16.84 3.81 10.52
CA LEU A 722 17.66 2.75 9.93
C LEU A 722 18.76 2.35 10.89
N GLU A 723 18.77 1.07 11.27
CA GLU A 723 19.78 0.52 12.17
C GLU A 723 21.13 0.36 11.46
N ALA A 724 22.22 0.32 12.22
CA ALA A 724 23.53 -0.03 11.68
C ALA A 724 23.50 -1.47 11.13
N GLY A 725 24.14 -1.72 10.00
CA GLY A 725 24.11 -3.01 9.32
C GLY A 725 22.86 -3.24 8.46
N THR A 726 22.04 -2.21 8.23
CA THR A 726 20.92 -2.31 7.29
C THR A 726 21.46 -2.35 5.85
N ALA A 727 21.14 -3.42 5.10
CA ALA A 727 21.45 -3.48 3.68
C ALA A 727 20.49 -2.56 2.89
N LEU A 728 20.97 -1.61 2.11
CA LEU A 728 20.09 -0.72 1.33
C LEU A 728 20.25 -0.86 -0.18
N ALA A 729 21.33 -1.47 -0.64
CA ALA A 729 21.54 -1.69 -2.07
C ALA A 729 22.36 -2.95 -2.31
N PHE A 730 22.12 -3.62 -3.43
CA PHE A 730 22.94 -4.74 -3.85
C PHE A 730 23.04 -4.85 -5.37
N GLY A 731 23.97 -5.67 -5.86
CA GLY A 731 24.21 -5.96 -7.28
C GLY A 731 24.75 -7.37 -7.48
N GLU A 732 24.47 -7.96 -8.64
CA GLU A 732 24.87 -9.32 -9.02
C GLU A 732 25.43 -9.32 -10.45
N PHE A 733 26.56 -10.00 -10.65
CA PHE A 733 27.28 -10.03 -11.91
C PHE A 733 27.78 -11.44 -12.22
N PHE A 734 27.32 -12.03 -13.33
CA PHE A 734 27.75 -13.34 -13.81
C PHE A 734 29.09 -13.21 -14.54
N LEU A 735 30.13 -13.87 -14.02
CA LEU A 735 31.49 -13.78 -14.55
C LEU A 735 31.80 -14.94 -15.51
N THR A 736 31.23 -16.12 -15.26
CA THR A 736 31.33 -17.30 -16.13
C THR A 736 29.98 -18.01 -16.16
N PRO A 737 29.64 -18.73 -17.25
CA PRO A 737 28.35 -19.40 -17.37
C PRO A 737 28.30 -20.69 -16.53
N TYR A 738 27.09 -21.05 -16.09
CA TYR A 738 26.81 -22.38 -15.56
C TYR A 738 27.13 -23.50 -16.55
N ARG A 739 27.72 -24.58 -16.05
CA ARG A 739 27.94 -25.83 -16.79
C ARG A 739 27.25 -26.97 -16.05
N ALA A 740 26.23 -27.54 -16.69
CA ALA A 740 25.59 -28.73 -16.17
C ALA A 740 26.60 -29.87 -16.08
N LYS A 741 26.60 -30.57 -14.94
CA LYS A 741 27.37 -31.81 -14.80
C LYS A 741 26.61 -32.93 -15.50
N ASN A 742 27.30 -33.64 -16.39
CA ASN A 742 26.77 -34.85 -17.02
C ASN A 742 27.06 -36.04 -16.11
N ASP A 743 26.22 -36.23 -15.09
CA ASP A 743 26.25 -37.46 -14.31
C ASP A 743 25.47 -38.53 -15.09
N VAL A 744 26.15 -39.28 -15.95
CA VAL A 744 25.61 -40.48 -16.58
C VAL A 744 26.08 -41.67 -15.75
N SER A 745 25.15 -42.41 -15.15
CA SER A 745 25.49 -43.61 -14.39
C SER A 745 25.89 -44.78 -15.31
N GLU A 746 26.65 -45.72 -14.73
CA GLU A 746 27.12 -46.98 -15.29
C GLU A 746 26.04 -47.81 -16.00
N LEU A 747 26.49 -48.62 -16.97
CA LEU A 747 25.69 -49.53 -17.79
C LEU A 747 25.16 -50.72 -16.96
N VAL A 748 24.01 -50.56 -16.32
CA VAL A 748 23.24 -51.67 -15.73
C VAL A 748 22.05 -51.96 -16.64
N ASN A 749 21.81 -53.23 -16.95
CA ASN A 749 20.67 -53.61 -17.79
C ASN A 749 19.34 -53.25 -17.14
N VAL A 750 18.44 -52.70 -17.96
CA VAL A 750 17.07 -52.32 -17.58
C VAL A 750 16.11 -53.22 -18.32
N ALA A 751 15.20 -53.87 -17.59
CA ALA A 751 14.16 -54.72 -18.16
C ALA A 751 12.91 -53.90 -18.50
N VAL A 752 12.24 -54.27 -19.60
CA VAL A 752 10.95 -53.69 -20.00
C VAL A 752 9.92 -54.82 -20.08
N ASN A 753 8.82 -54.66 -19.37
CA ASN A 753 7.65 -55.53 -19.45
C ASN A 753 6.46 -54.70 -19.91
N GLU A 754 5.81 -55.10 -21.00
CA GLU A 754 4.73 -54.34 -21.62
C GLU A 754 3.48 -55.21 -21.75
N ASN A 755 2.32 -54.65 -21.42
CA ASN A 755 1.00 -55.24 -21.66
C ASN A 755 0.05 -54.18 -22.27
N ASP A 756 -1.23 -54.52 -22.44
CA ASP A 756 -2.21 -53.62 -23.08
C ASP A 756 -2.48 -52.32 -22.28
N LYS A 757 -2.22 -52.31 -20.97
CA LYS A 757 -2.54 -51.20 -20.07
C LYS A 757 -1.31 -50.38 -19.68
N GLU A 758 -0.16 -51.01 -19.48
CA GLU A 758 1.03 -50.37 -18.94
C GLU A 758 2.35 -50.86 -19.56
N ILE A 759 3.36 -49.99 -19.50
CA ILE A 759 4.77 -50.31 -19.73
C ILE A 759 5.48 -50.19 -18.38
N ARG A 760 6.15 -51.26 -17.97
CA ARG A 760 6.94 -51.32 -16.74
C ARG A 760 8.43 -51.38 -17.10
N VAL A 761 9.18 -50.37 -16.69
CA VAL A 761 10.64 -50.27 -16.87
C VAL A 761 11.29 -50.47 -15.50
N GLN A 762 12.13 -51.49 -15.32
CA GLN A 762 12.63 -51.84 -13.98
C GLN A 762 13.99 -52.55 -13.97
N ASN A 763 14.67 -52.45 -12.83
CA ASN A 763 15.78 -53.30 -12.41
C ASN A 763 15.87 -53.33 -10.88
N GLN A 764 17.01 -53.72 -10.30
CA GLN A 764 17.20 -53.76 -8.85
C GLN A 764 17.21 -52.39 -8.16
N TYR A 765 17.39 -51.30 -8.91
CA TYR A 765 17.50 -49.94 -8.38
C TYR A 765 16.20 -49.15 -8.50
N PHE A 766 15.40 -49.41 -9.55
CA PHE A 766 14.17 -48.65 -9.77
C PHE A 766 13.09 -49.47 -10.48
N THR A 767 11.85 -48.98 -10.35
CA THR A 767 10.67 -49.41 -11.10
C THR A 767 9.92 -48.16 -11.55
N ALA A 768 9.59 -48.08 -12.82
CA ALA A 768 8.74 -47.06 -13.42
C ALA A 768 7.54 -47.70 -14.12
N ILE A 769 6.34 -47.19 -13.88
CA ILE A 769 5.10 -47.64 -14.51
C ILE A 769 4.54 -46.51 -15.36
N ILE A 770 4.36 -46.76 -16.65
CA ILE A 770 3.78 -45.82 -17.62
C ILE A 770 2.42 -46.35 -18.05
N SER A 771 1.36 -45.56 -17.87
CA SER A 771 0.02 -45.87 -18.36
C SER A 771 -0.07 -45.61 -19.86
N LYS A 772 -0.51 -46.61 -20.63
CA LYS A 772 -0.74 -46.45 -22.08
C LYS A 772 -1.96 -45.61 -22.41
N GLU A 773 -3.03 -45.75 -21.63
CA GLU A 773 -4.26 -44.99 -21.77
C GLU A 773 -4.02 -43.49 -21.53
N LYS A 774 -3.34 -43.16 -20.44
CA LYS A 774 -3.12 -41.76 -20.03
C LYS A 774 -1.87 -41.14 -20.66
N GLY A 775 -0.93 -41.96 -21.14
CA GLY A 775 0.37 -41.51 -21.65
C GLY A 775 1.16 -40.74 -20.59
N ILE A 776 1.16 -41.22 -19.35
CA ILE A 776 1.90 -40.60 -18.24
C ILE A 776 2.57 -41.69 -17.41
N LEU A 777 3.63 -41.31 -16.72
CA LEU A 777 4.23 -42.12 -15.68
C LEU A 777 3.35 -42.04 -14.40
N THR A 778 2.88 -43.19 -13.91
CA THR A 778 1.93 -43.34 -12.80
C THR A 778 2.53 -43.95 -11.53
N ASP A 779 3.77 -44.42 -11.57
CA ASP A 779 4.57 -44.74 -10.37
C ASP A 779 6.06 -44.66 -10.72
N TYR A 780 6.84 -43.96 -9.90
CA TYR A 780 8.30 -44.06 -9.94
C TYR A 780 8.85 -44.38 -8.57
N THR A 781 9.39 -45.59 -8.43
CA THR A 781 10.05 -46.05 -7.22
C THR A 781 11.53 -46.22 -7.50
N ALA A 782 12.40 -45.59 -6.71
CA ALA A 782 13.85 -45.73 -6.82
C ALA A 782 14.46 -45.94 -5.43
N ASN A 783 15.47 -46.80 -5.35
CA ASN A 783 16.13 -47.21 -4.11
C ASN A 783 15.14 -47.64 -3.00
N GLY A 784 14.08 -48.37 -3.39
CA GLY A 784 13.05 -48.87 -2.47
C GLY A 784 12.06 -47.81 -1.95
N LYS A 785 12.06 -46.58 -2.50
CA LYS A 785 11.14 -45.51 -2.11
C LYS A 785 10.41 -44.92 -3.29
N VAL A 786 9.13 -44.59 -3.10
CA VAL A 786 8.34 -43.87 -4.10
C VAL A 786 8.90 -42.45 -4.23
N ILE A 787 9.33 -42.05 -5.42
CA ILE A 787 9.84 -40.71 -5.70
C ILE A 787 8.68 -39.80 -6.12
N PHE A 788 7.82 -40.26 -7.03
CA PHE A 788 6.57 -39.58 -7.38
C PHE A 788 5.47 -40.59 -7.74
N LYS A 789 4.24 -40.24 -7.36
CA LYS A 789 3.01 -41.01 -7.61
C LYS A 789 2.40 -40.72 -8.98
N GLN A 790 2.74 -39.59 -9.59
CA GLN A 790 2.24 -39.22 -10.91
C GLN A 790 3.17 -38.19 -11.56
N GLY A 791 3.29 -38.27 -12.88
CA GLY A 791 4.05 -37.33 -13.69
C GLY A 791 5.48 -37.81 -13.96
N PRO A 792 6.29 -37.03 -14.69
CA PRO A 792 5.98 -35.70 -15.20
C PRO A 792 4.92 -35.70 -16.31
N TYR A 793 3.93 -34.83 -16.23
CA TYR A 793 2.94 -34.61 -17.31
C TYR A 793 2.87 -33.14 -17.70
N ALA A 794 2.40 -32.82 -18.90
CA ALA A 794 2.40 -31.43 -19.40
C ALA A 794 1.50 -30.53 -18.54
N ASN A 795 2.01 -29.35 -18.16
CA ASN A 795 1.25 -28.36 -17.41
C ASN A 795 1.32 -26.99 -18.09
N PHE A 796 0.15 -26.39 -18.33
CA PHE A 796 -0.02 -25.09 -18.97
C PHE A 796 -0.78 -24.08 -18.09
N TRP A 797 -1.12 -24.47 -16.86
CA TRP A 797 -2.05 -23.76 -16.00
C TRP A 797 -1.45 -23.43 -14.64
N ARG A 798 -1.74 -22.23 -14.13
CA ARG A 798 -1.44 -21.84 -12.75
C ARG A 798 -2.73 -21.37 -12.05
N PRO A 799 -2.85 -21.50 -10.71
CA PRO A 799 -3.91 -20.84 -9.96
C PRO A 799 -3.83 -19.32 -10.17
N ALA A 800 -4.87 -18.73 -10.77
CA ALA A 800 -4.83 -17.34 -11.24
C ALA A 800 -4.52 -16.33 -10.10
N THR A 801 -3.56 -15.43 -10.37
CA THR A 801 -3.30 -14.25 -9.53
C THR A 801 -4.43 -13.23 -9.63
N ASP A 802 -4.44 -12.22 -8.77
CA ASP A 802 -5.46 -11.17 -8.86
C ASP A 802 -5.40 -10.40 -10.18
N ASN A 803 -4.20 -10.16 -10.72
CA ASN A 803 -4.00 -9.57 -12.04
C ASN A 803 -4.53 -10.48 -13.16
N ASP A 804 -4.31 -11.79 -13.06
CA ASP A 804 -4.84 -12.77 -14.02
C ASP A 804 -6.38 -12.71 -14.06
N PHE A 805 -7.02 -12.61 -12.90
CA PHE A 805 -8.47 -12.40 -12.81
C PHE A 805 -8.91 -11.06 -13.40
N GLY A 806 -8.18 -9.98 -13.13
CA GLY A 806 -8.42 -8.66 -13.69
C GLY A 806 -8.40 -8.66 -15.22
N ALA A 807 -7.48 -9.42 -15.82
CA ALA A 807 -7.38 -9.60 -17.27
C ALA A 807 -8.33 -10.67 -17.84
N GLY A 808 -9.11 -11.36 -16.99
CA GLY A 808 -10.04 -12.43 -17.35
C GLY A 808 -9.36 -13.70 -17.87
N LEU A 809 -8.10 -13.93 -17.51
CA LEU A 809 -7.30 -15.06 -18.04
C LEU A 809 -7.81 -16.42 -17.57
N GLN A 810 -8.39 -16.50 -16.38
CA GLN A 810 -9.00 -17.73 -15.87
C GLN A 810 -10.10 -18.27 -16.80
N HIS A 811 -10.84 -17.38 -17.48
CA HIS A 811 -11.85 -17.76 -18.46
C HIS A 811 -11.24 -18.01 -19.83
N LYS A 812 -10.39 -17.09 -20.31
CA LYS A 812 -9.76 -17.16 -21.64
C LYS A 812 -8.88 -18.42 -21.78
N LEU A 813 -8.28 -18.87 -20.69
CA LEU A 813 -7.33 -19.98 -20.65
C LEU A 813 -7.90 -21.24 -19.99
N ALA A 814 -9.19 -21.29 -19.66
CA ALA A 814 -9.80 -22.38 -18.89
C ALA A 814 -9.50 -23.78 -19.44
N LYS A 815 -9.46 -23.92 -20.78
CA LYS A 815 -9.16 -25.19 -21.45
C LYS A 815 -7.74 -25.72 -21.21
N LEU A 816 -6.83 -24.86 -20.72
CA LEU A 816 -5.46 -25.25 -20.39
C LEU A 816 -5.34 -26.01 -19.07
N LYS A 817 -6.31 -25.86 -18.16
CA LYS A 817 -6.28 -26.46 -16.82
C LYS A 817 -6.14 -27.98 -16.85
N ASP A 818 -6.91 -28.64 -17.73
CA ASP A 818 -6.95 -30.10 -17.84
C ASP A 818 -6.38 -30.60 -19.18
N ALA A 819 -5.52 -29.81 -19.83
CA ALA A 819 -5.05 -30.08 -21.19
C ALA A 819 -4.34 -31.42 -21.37
N ASP A 820 -3.54 -31.88 -20.39
CA ASP A 820 -2.90 -33.21 -20.44
C ASP A 820 -3.91 -34.34 -20.17
N LYS A 821 -4.85 -34.14 -19.24
CA LYS A 821 -5.91 -35.13 -18.94
C LYS A 821 -6.84 -35.37 -20.13
N GLN A 822 -7.08 -34.33 -20.94
CA GLN A 822 -7.90 -34.37 -22.14
C GLN A 822 -7.10 -34.70 -23.42
N ALA A 823 -5.80 -34.94 -23.29
CA ALA A 823 -4.94 -35.20 -24.43
C ALA A 823 -5.24 -36.55 -25.08
N ILE A 824 -5.05 -36.61 -26.40
CA ILE A 824 -5.12 -37.86 -27.16
C ILE A 824 -3.70 -38.42 -27.23
N VAL A 825 -3.49 -39.61 -26.64
CA VAL A 825 -2.24 -40.36 -26.81
C VAL A 825 -2.22 -40.94 -28.22
N GLU A 826 -1.33 -40.43 -29.06
CA GLU A 826 -1.19 -40.88 -30.45
C GLU A 826 -0.36 -42.16 -30.53
N ARG A 827 0.76 -42.20 -29.79
CA ARG A 827 1.63 -43.37 -29.70
C ARG A 827 2.53 -43.31 -28.48
N ILE A 828 2.93 -44.50 -28.04
CA ILE A 828 4.01 -44.68 -27.07
C ILE A 828 4.97 -45.72 -27.64
N GLU A 829 6.26 -45.39 -27.69
CA GLU A 829 7.31 -46.25 -28.24
C GLU A 829 8.40 -46.50 -27.21
N VAL A 830 8.84 -47.75 -27.09
CA VAL A 830 10.00 -48.13 -26.31
C VAL A 830 11.17 -48.42 -27.24
N ALA A 831 12.33 -47.82 -26.95
CA ALA A 831 13.57 -48.08 -27.64
C ALA A 831 14.69 -48.40 -26.64
N HIS A 832 15.47 -49.43 -26.94
CA HIS A 832 16.76 -49.66 -26.30
C HIS A 832 17.81 -48.82 -27.02
N THR A 833 18.51 -47.96 -26.29
CA THR A 833 19.62 -47.18 -26.84
C THR A 833 20.93 -47.95 -26.74
N HIS A 834 21.95 -47.56 -27.50
CA HIS A 834 23.25 -48.24 -27.58
C HIS A 834 24.04 -48.31 -26.26
N SER A 835 23.58 -47.65 -25.18
CA SER A 835 24.25 -47.54 -23.88
C SER A 835 23.43 -48.13 -22.73
N SER A 836 22.71 -49.23 -22.91
CA SER A 836 21.87 -49.90 -21.89
C SER A 836 20.77 -49.02 -21.26
N GLN A 837 20.46 -47.85 -21.83
CA GLN A 837 19.35 -47.00 -21.40
C GLN A 837 18.07 -47.39 -22.13
N VAL A 838 16.94 -47.31 -21.42
CA VAL A 838 15.60 -47.48 -22.00
C VAL A 838 14.99 -46.11 -22.21
N LYS A 839 14.59 -45.82 -23.46
CA LYS A 839 13.86 -44.62 -23.83
C LYS A 839 12.40 -44.98 -24.07
N VAL A 840 11.49 -44.33 -23.35
CA VAL A 840 10.05 -44.35 -23.62
C VAL A 840 9.66 -43.01 -24.22
N THR A 841 9.15 -43.01 -25.45
CA THR A 841 8.69 -41.82 -26.17
C THR A 841 7.18 -41.78 -26.13
N ILE A 842 6.60 -40.73 -25.56
CA ILE A 842 5.15 -40.51 -25.50
C ILE A 842 4.81 -39.35 -26.44
N VAL A 843 3.88 -39.56 -27.36
CA VAL A 843 3.39 -38.53 -28.27
C VAL A 843 1.90 -38.29 -28.02
N LYS A 844 1.54 -37.04 -27.72
CA LYS A 844 0.17 -36.61 -27.49
C LYS A 844 -0.22 -35.47 -28.42
N LYS A 845 -1.49 -35.44 -28.82
CA LYS A 845 -2.15 -34.23 -29.33
C LYS A 845 -2.97 -33.61 -28.20
N MET A 846 -2.75 -32.32 -27.96
CA MET A 846 -3.35 -31.57 -26.86
C MET A 846 -4.08 -30.34 -27.40
N ILE A 847 -4.94 -29.75 -26.56
CA ILE A 847 -5.59 -28.46 -26.80
C ILE A 847 -6.32 -28.48 -28.15
N ASP A 848 -7.39 -29.26 -28.26
CA ASP A 848 -8.17 -29.39 -29.50
C ASP A 848 -7.30 -29.82 -30.71
N GLN A 849 -6.28 -30.64 -30.43
CA GLN A 849 -5.27 -31.12 -31.39
C GLN A 849 -4.49 -30.00 -32.10
N SER A 850 -4.40 -28.82 -31.49
CA SER A 850 -3.61 -27.69 -32.00
C SER A 850 -2.13 -27.74 -31.59
N LEU A 851 -1.78 -28.61 -30.64
CA LEU A 851 -0.43 -28.74 -30.09
C LEU A 851 -0.02 -30.21 -30.04
N MET A 852 1.13 -30.54 -30.64
CA MET A 852 1.78 -31.83 -30.45
C MET A 852 2.76 -31.73 -29.29
N PHE A 853 2.68 -32.69 -28.36
CA PHE A 853 3.64 -32.84 -27.27
C PHE A 853 4.34 -34.17 -27.36
N VAL A 854 5.67 -34.12 -27.36
CA VAL A 854 6.55 -35.28 -27.34
C VAL A 854 7.32 -35.25 -26.03
N GLN A 855 7.19 -36.30 -25.24
CA GLN A 855 7.97 -36.50 -24.03
C GLN A 855 8.85 -37.74 -24.16
N ASN A 856 10.16 -37.56 -24.05
CA ASN A 856 11.10 -38.67 -23.96
C ASN A 856 11.47 -38.88 -22.49
N LEU A 857 11.15 -40.07 -21.97
CA LEU A 857 11.58 -40.54 -20.65
C LEU A 857 12.75 -41.52 -20.85
N ILE A 858 13.97 -41.07 -20.52
CA ILE A 858 15.20 -41.84 -20.73
C ILE A 858 15.74 -42.29 -19.37
N PHE A 859 15.60 -43.59 -19.09
CA PHE A 859 16.04 -44.23 -17.85
C PHE A 859 17.46 -44.78 -18.00
N ASP A 860 18.33 -44.47 -17.04
CA ASP A 860 19.64 -45.09 -16.94
C ASP A 860 19.65 -46.35 -16.06
N GLY A 861 20.82 -46.96 -15.90
CA GLY A 861 20.98 -48.20 -15.15
C GLY A 861 20.79 -48.07 -13.63
N LYS A 862 20.86 -46.87 -13.03
CA LYS A 862 20.73 -46.67 -11.56
C LYS A 862 19.54 -45.79 -11.19
N GLY A 863 18.57 -45.64 -12.09
CA GLY A 863 17.34 -44.90 -11.81
C GLY A 863 17.51 -43.39 -11.88
N SER A 864 18.46 -42.85 -12.66
CA SER A 864 18.31 -41.48 -13.14
C SER A 864 17.33 -41.46 -14.31
N LEU A 865 16.47 -40.45 -14.34
CA LEU A 865 15.49 -40.22 -15.41
C LEU A 865 15.77 -38.87 -16.09
N GLN A 866 16.14 -38.89 -17.36
CA GLN A 866 16.15 -37.68 -18.19
C GLN A 866 14.77 -37.50 -18.85
N VAL A 867 14.22 -36.31 -18.70
CA VAL A 867 12.91 -35.90 -19.23
C VAL A 867 13.17 -34.86 -20.31
N GLU A 868 12.86 -35.20 -21.56
CA GLU A 868 12.91 -34.25 -22.67
C GLU A 868 11.50 -33.93 -23.11
N ASN A 869 11.16 -32.65 -23.12
CA ASN A 869 9.85 -32.16 -23.52
C ASN A 869 9.99 -31.34 -24.80
N GLU A 870 9.10 -31.60 -25.76
CA GLU A 870 8.96 -30.83 -26.98
C GLU A 870 7.48 -30.51 -27.22
N PHE A 871 7.19 -29.23 -27.39
CA PHE A 871 5.87 -28.69 -27.70
C PHE A 871 5.94 -28.07 -29.09
N THR A 872 5.24 -28.67 -30.05
CA THR A 872 5.23 -28.24 -31.44
C THR A 872 3.81 -27.79 -31.82
N PRO A 873 3.60 -26.51 -32.17
CA PRO A 873 2.31 -26.06 -32.65
C PRO A 873 1.95 -26.77 -33.95
N LEU A 874 0.73 -27.27 -34.04
CA LEU A 874 0.16 -27.80 -35.27
C LEU A 874 -0.67 -26.74 -36.01
N LYS A 875 -1.01 -25.63 -35.34
CA LYS A 875 -1.69 -24.45 -35.88
C LYS A 875 -0.90 -23.20 -35.48
N MET A 876 -0.39 -22.46 -36.48
CA MET A 876 0.54 -21.33 -36.26
C MET A 876 -0.16 -19.96 -36.16
N ASP A 877 -1.44 -19.90 -36.52
CA ASP A 877 -2.28 -18.70 -36.50
C ASP A 877 -2.97 -18.46 -35.15
N ASP A 878 -2.99 -19.45 -34.26
CA ASP A 878 -3.63 -19.34 -32.94
C ASP A 878 -2.74 -18.57 -31.95
N LYS A 879 -3.01 -17.27 -31.77
CA LYS A 879 -2.32 -16.40 -30.78
C LYS A 879 -2.70 -16.71 -29.33
N MET A 880 -2.94 -17.97 -28.99
CA MET A 880 -3.34 -18.38 -27.65
C MET A 880 -2.21 -18.16 -26.64
N LEU A 881 -2.50 -17.36 -25.62
CA LEU A 881 -1.65 -17.16 -24.46
C LEU A 881 -1.62 -18.44 -23.60
N THR A 882 -0.59 -18.64 -22.79
CA THR A 882 -0.54 -19.69 -21.77
C THR A 882 0.05 -19.16 -20.47
N PHE A 883 -0.33 -19.76 -19.34
CA PHE A 883 0.23 -19.39 -18.04
C PHE A 883 1.65 -19.94 -17.85
N LYS A 884 1.93 -21.16 -18.31
CA LYS A 884 3.26 -21.76 -18.23
C LYS A 884 3.49 -22.81 -19.30
N ILE A 885 4.75 -23.20 -19.44
CA ILE A 885 5.17 -24.33 -20.26
C ILE A 885 6.08 -25.20 -19.40
N GLY A 886 5.54 -26.31 -18.92
CA GLY A 886 6.26 -27.11 -17.94
C GLY A 886 5.68 -28.50 -17.70
N ASN A 887 6.15 -29.10 -16.60
CA ASN A 887 5.68 -30.39 -16.15
C ASN A 887 5.24 -30.31 -14.69
N HIS A 888 4.16 -31.02 -14.36
CA HIS A 888 3.72 -31.22 -12.98
C HIS A 888 4.01 -32.66 -12.52
N LEU A 889 4.35 -32.80 -11.24
CA LEU A 889 4.60 -34.05 -10.54
C LEU A 889 3.87 -34.06 -9.20
N VAL A 890 3.31 -35.22 -8.85
CA VAL A 890 2.66 -35.46 -7.56
C VAL A 890 3.56 -36.36 -6.72
N LEU A 891 4.08 -35.83 -5.61
CA LEU A 891 5.00 -36.52 -4.72
C LEU A 891 4.27 -37.02 -3.45
N PRO A 892 4.75 -38.08 -2.79
CA PRO A 892 4.33 -38.43 -1.43
C PRO A 892 4.47 -37.27 -0.41
N ALA A 893 3.56 -37.19 0.56
CA ALA A 893 3.55 -36.16 1.63
C ALA A 893 4.73 -36.23 2.63
N ASP A 894 5.60 -37.24 2.52
CA ASP A 894 6.74 -37.44 3.42
C ASP A 894 8.00 -36.66 3.01
N PHE A 895 7.99 -35.99 1.85
CA PHE A 895 8.96 -34.96 1.51
C PHE A 895 8.74 -33.70 2.35
N LYS A 896 9.83 -33.11 2.86
CA LYS A 896 9.79 -32.03 3.87
C LYS A 896 10.61 -30.81 3.50
N GLU A 897 11.69 -30.95 2.75
CA GLU A 897 12.62 -29.84 2.48
C GLU A 897 12.90 -29.70 0.99
N ILE A 898 13.19 -28.47 0.58
CA ILE A 898 13.79 -28.14 -0.72
C ILE A 898 15.13 -27.43 -0.50
N GLU A 899 16.15 -27.81 -1.27
CA GLU A 899 17.39 -27.06 -1.48
C GLU A 899 17.48 -26.68 -2.96
N TRP A 900 17.81 -25.45 -3.33
CA TRP A 900 17.98 -25.08 -4.74
C TRP A 900 19.17 -24.16 -4.98
N TYR A 901 19.78 -24.31 -6.16
CA TYR A 901 20.70 -23.34 -6.72
C TYR A 901 19.98 -22.53 -7.79
N GLY A 902 19.54 -21.32 -7.46
CA GLY A 902 18.73 -20.47 -8.33
C GLY A 902 18.42 -19.15 -7.64
N ARG A 903 17.42 -18.40 -8.12
CA ARG A 903 17.01 -17.16 -7.46
C ARG A 903 16.27 -17.42 -6.15
N GLY A 904 16.56 -16.62 -5.13
CA GLY A 904 15.92 -16.72 -3.81
C GLY A 904 16.35 -15.62 -2.83
N PRO A 905 15.97 -15.73 -1.53
CA PRO A 905 15.21 -16.85 -0.96
C PRO A 905 13.70 -16.80 -1.23
N TRP A 906 13.12 -15.62 -1.45
CA TRP A 906 11.70 -15.44 -1.75
C TRP A 906 11.35 -15.84 -3.20
N GLU A 907 10.06 -15.91 -3.49
CA GLU A 907 9.57 -16.21 -4.84
C GLU A 907 9.96 -15.15 -5.88
N SER A 908 10.06 -15.58 -7.14
CA SER A 908 10.42 -14.73 -8.28
C SER A 908 9.64 -15.15 -9.52
N TYR A 909 9.44 -14.23 -10.45
CA TYR A 909 8.72 -14.44 -11.71
C TYR A 909 9.47 -13.80 -12.88
N ALA A 910 9.04 -14.09 -14.11
CA ALA A 910 9.73 -13.65 -15.32
C ALA A 910 9.98 -12.12 -15.36
N ASP A 911 9.04 -11.36 -14.84
CA ASP A 911 9.00 -9.90 -14.79
C ASP A 911 9.22 -9.32 -13.38
N ARG A 912 9.55 -10.16 -12.39
CA ARG A 912 9.81 -9.74 -10.99
C ARG A 912 10.85 -10.66 -10.35
N LYS A 913 12.14 -10.37 -10.56
CA LYS A 913 13.23 -11.23 -10.09
C LYS A 913 14.55 -10.52 -9.80
N THR A 914 14.63 -9.19 -9.93
CA THR A 914 15.90 -8.47 -9.76
C THR A 914 16.35 -8.44 -8.30
N ALA A 915 15.43 -8.57 -7.35
CA ALA A 915 15.72 -8.67 -5.94
C ALA A 915 16.14 -10.09 -5.50
N ALA A 916 15.64 -11.13 -6.18
CA ALA A 916 15.97 -12.51 -5.85
C ALA A 916 17.32 -12.89 -6.47
N LEU A 917 18.38 -12.96 -5.65
CA LEU A 917 19.74 -13.23 -6.12
C LEU A 917 19.97 -14.73 -6.35
N VAL A 918 20.91 -15.09 -7.23
CA VAL A 918 21.25 -16.48 -7.54
C VAL A 918 22.20 -17.08 -6.51
N GLY A 919 21.73 -18.01 -5.70
CA GLY A 919 22.50 -18.59 -4.60
C GLY A 919 22.01 -19.98 -4.21
N LEU A 920 22.66 -20.57 -3.22
CA LEU A 920 22.22 -21.83 -2.59
C LEU A 920 21.28 -21.51 -1.44
N TYR A 921 20.03 -21.94 -1.57
CA TYR A 921 18.99 -21.75 -0.57
C TYR A 921 18.43 -23.09 -0.13
N LYS A 922 17.90 -23.15 1.08
CA LYS A 922 17.23 -24.31 1.66
C LYS A 922 16.07 -23.84 2.53
N GLY A 923 14.94 -24.53 2.47
CA GLY A 923 13.73 -24.24 3.25
C GLY A 923 12.84 -25.46 3.43
N ALA A 924 11.91 -25.38 4.37
CA ALA A 924 10.86 -26.38 4.52
C ALA A 924 9.78 -26.16 3.44
N ILE A 925 9.26 -27.23 2.83
CA ILE A 925 8.27 -27.14 1.75
C ILE A 925 7.00 -26.38 2.20
N GLU A 926 6.64 -26.50 3.49
CA GLU A 926 5.51 -25.78 4.08
C GLU A 926 5.70 -24.26 4.18
N GLU A 927 6.95 -23.79 4.17
CA GLU A 927 7.30 -22.36 4.22
C GLU A 927 7.45 -21.74 2.82
N GLU A 928 7.41 -22.54 1.75
CA GLU A 928 7.56 -22.06 0.37
C GLU A 928 6.28 -21.39 -0.17
N TYR A 929 5.16 -21.53 0.53
CA TYR A 929 3.92 -20.79 0.24
C TYR A 929 3.94 -19.42 0.91
N HIS A 930 3.77 -18.34 0.13
CA HIS A 930 3.51 -17.01 0.67
C HIS A 930 2.00 -16.83 0.87
N PRO A 931 1.52 -16.59 2.11
CA PRO A 931 0.08 -16.56 2.41
C PRO A 931 -0.57 -15.23 2.01
N TYR A 932 -0.69 -14.97 0.70
CA TYR A 932 -1.53 -13.89 0.18
C TYR A 932 -2.96 -14.01 0.71
N LEU A 933 -3.66 -12.90 1.00
CA LEU A 933 -4.96 -12.95 1.69
C LEU A 933 -5.96 -13.87 0.98
N ARG A 934 -6.07 -13.71 -0.35
CA ARG A 934 -6.71 -14.68 -1.24
C ARG A 934 -5.65 -15.68 -1.76
N PRO A 935 -5.88 -17.00 -1.61
CA PRO A 935 -5.02 -18.02 -2.21
C PRO A 935 -4.88 -17.87 -3.72
N GLN A 936 -3.67 -18.09 -4.25
CA GLN A 936 -3.29 -17.95 -5.66
C GLN A 936 -1.91 -18.59 -5.94
N GLU A 937 -1.41 -18.50 -7.18
CA GLU A 937 -0.03 -18.87 -7.54
C GLU A 937 0.99 -18.22 -6.59
N SER A 938 1.89 -19.05 -6.05
CA SER A 938 2.90 -18.64 -5.09
C SER A 938 4.10 -19.57 -5.11
N GLY A 939 5.27 -19.11 -4.66
CA GLY A 939 6.43 -19.92 -4.30
C GLY A 939 7.39 -20.21 -5.47
N ASN A 940 7.13 -19.68 -6.67
CA ASN A 940 7.95 -19.95 -7.85
C ASN A 940 9.41 -19.49 -7.67
N LYS A 941 10.39 -20.33 -8.02
CA LYS A 941 11.81 -20.00 -8.04
C LYS A 941 12.31 -19.97 -9.48
N THR A 942 12.90 -18.86 -9.92
CA THR A 942 13.38 -18.68 -11.30
C THR A 942 14.88 -18.93 -11.45
N ASP A 943 15.31 -19.12 -12.70
CA ASP A 943 16.72 -19.31 -13.09
C ASP A 943 17.39 -20.44 -12.28
N VAL A 944 16.67 -21.55 -12.05
CA VAL A 944 17.14 -22.69 -11.24
C VAL A 944 18.06 -23.59 -12.06
N ARG A 945 19.27 -23.82 -11.52
CA ARG A 945 20.25 -24.77 -12.05
C ARG A 945 19.89 -26.18 -11.58
N TYR A 946 19.57 -26.32 -10.29
CA TYR A 946 19.10 -27.56 -9.70
C TYR A 946 18.25 -27.32 -8.46
N ALA A 947 17.40 -28.28 -8.13
CA ALA A 947 16.68 -28.37 -6.86
C ALA A 947 16.76 -29.79 -6.29
N LYS A 948 16.91 -29.95 -4.99
CA LYS A 948 16.85 -31.21 -4.26
C LYS A 948 15.61 -31.19 -3.39
N ILE A 949 14.86 -32.28 -3.39
CA ILE A 949 13.65 -32.44 -2.58
C ILE A 949 13.90 -33.65 -1.69
N THR A 950 13.87 -33.44 -0.37
CA THR A 950 14.34 -34.43 0.61
C THR A 950 13.32 -34.77 1.68
N ARG A 951 13.41 -36.00 2.17
CA ARG A 951 12.70 -36.51 3.35
C ARG A 951 13.50 -36.23 4.61
N ALA A 952 12.87 -36.47 5.76
CA ALA A 952 13.50 -36.34 7.08
C ALA A 952 14.75 -37.24 7.26
N ASP A 953 14.83 -38.38 6.56
CA ASP A 953 15.99 -39.28 6.66
C ASP A 953 17.14 -38.94 5.70
N GLY A 954 17.01 -37.86 4.94
CA GLY A 954 18.00 -37.39 3.97
C GLY A 954 17.91 -38.04 2.59
N SER A 955 17.03 -39.01 2.40
CA SER A 955 16.75 -39.55 1.06
C SER A 955 15.91 -38.59 0.22
N GLY A 956 16.07 -38.64 -1.09
CA GLY A 956 15.33 -37.75 -1.97
C GLY A 956 15.73 -37.86 -3.43
N PHE A 957 15.50 -36.78 -4.16
CA PHE A 957 15.93 -36.67 -5.55
C PHE A 957 16.34 -35.25 -5.90
N ARG A 958 17.22 -35.14 -6.90
CA ARG A 958 17.68 -33.88 -7.48
C ARG A 958 17.10 -33.70 -8.87
N ILE A 959 16.49 -32.55 -9.11
CA ILE A 959 16.11 -32.04 -10.43
C ILE A 959 17.27 -31.20 -10.92
N GLN A 960 17.82 -31.53 -12.08
CA GLN A 960 19.02 -30.93 -12.63
C GLN A 960 18.73 -30.38 -14.03
N SER A 961 18.93 -29.09 -14.21
CA SER A 961 18.93 -28.46 -15.54
C SER A 961 20.06 -29.04 -16.39
N THR A 962 19.82 -29.19 -17.70
CA THR A 962 20.83 -29.71 -18.64
C THR A 962 21.30 -28.63 -19.62
N LYS A 963 20.37 -28.02 -20.34
CA LYS A 963 20.65 -26.99 -21.37
C LYS A 963 20.09 -25.62 -21.04
N LYS A 964 18.89 -25.57 -20.45
CA LYS A 964 18.18 -24.34 -20.08
C LYS A 964 17.94 -24.34 -18.58
N LEU A 965 18.04 -23.17 -17.96
CA LEU A 965 17.63 -22.99 -16.56
C LEU A 965 16.12 -23.24 -16.43
N LEU A 966 15.72 -23.68 -15.24
CA LEU A 966 14.36 -24.09 -14.94
C LEU A 966 13.68 -23.05 -14.05
N ASN A 967 12.35 -23.11 -13.97
CA ASN A 967 11.63 -22.63 -12.81
C ASN A 967 11.14 -23.84 -12.01
N VAL A 968 11.19 -23.75 -10.69
CA VAL A 968 10.79 -24.82 -9.78
C VAL A 968 9.84 -24.25 -8.75
N ASN A 969 8.74 -24.94 -8.52
CA ASN A 969 7.77 -24.64 -7.48
C ASN A 969 7.41 -25.95 -6.75
N VAL A 970 7.43 -25.95 -5.42
CA VAL A 970 7.03 -27.12 -4.63
C VAL A 970 6.18 -26.66 -3.46
N LEU A 971 4.96 -27.17 -3.34
CA LEU A 971 3.98 -26.75 -2.33
C LEU A 971 3.25 -27.94 -1.71
N PRO A 972 2.82 -27.84 -0.45
CA PRO A 972 1.99 -28.86 0.21
C PRO A 972 0.48 -28.67 -0.07
N TYR A 973 0.12 -27.96 -1.13
CA TYR A 973 -1.27 -27.64 -1.48
C TYR A 973 -1.58 -28.10 -2.89
N GLU A 974 -2.76 -28.66 -3.09
CA GLU A 974 -3.28 -28.94 -4.43
C GLU A 974 -3.47 -27.61 -5.18
N PRO A 975 -3.17 -27.53 -6.49
CA PRO A 975 -3.42 -26.32 -7.28
C PRO A 975 -4.88 -25.81 -7.19
N ASP A 976 -5.84 -26.72 -7.01
CA ASP A 976 -7.24 -26.37 -6.86
C ASP A 976 -7.58 -25.72 -5.52
N GLN A 977 -6.81 -25.97 -4.45
CA GLN A 977 -6.96 -25.24 -3.18
C GLN A 977 -6.54 -23.78 -3.30
N LEU A 978 -5.62 -23.48 -4.23
CA LEU A 978 -5.12 -22.13 -4.50
C LEU A 978 -5.95 -21.39 -5.57
N PHE A 979 -6.97 -22.02 -6.14
CA PHE A 979 -7.82 -21.44 -7.17
C PHE A 979 -9.25 -21.27 -6.64
N PRO A 980 -9.72 -20.03 -6.38
CA PRO A 980 -11.02 -19.80 -5.75
C PRO A 980 -12.24 -20.10 -6.65
N GLY A 981 -11.99 -20.57 -7.89
CA GLY A 981 -12.99 -20.82 -8.91
C GLY A 981 -12.94 -19.81 -10.04
N MET A 982 -13.83 -20.00 -11.03
CA MET A 982 -13.89 -19.14 -12.22
C MET A 982 -14.33 -17.70 -11.91
N LYS A 983 -15.13 -17.53 -10.85
CA LYS A 983 -15.38 -16.24 -10.20
C LYS A 983 -14.47 -16.15 -8.98
N LYS A 984 -14.04 -14.94 -8.62
CA LYS A 984 -13.32 -14.71 -7.34
C LYS A 984 -14.27 -15.05 -6.19
N GLY A 985 -14.12 -16.25 -5.63
CA GLY A 985 -14.84 -16.70 -4.44
C GLY A 985 -14.23 -16.13 -3.16
N GLN A 986 -15.00 -16.22 -2.07
CA GLN A 986 -14.58 -15.80 -0.73
C GLN A 986 -13.69 -16.89 -0.11
N THR A 987 -12.37 -16.82 -0.36
CA THR A 987 -11.40 -17.81 0.13
C THR A 987 -10.19 -17.17 0.81
N HIS A 988 -9.60 -17.86 1.78
CA HIS A 988 -8.57 -17.28 2.64
C HIS A 988 -7.40 -18.23 2.84
N SER A 989 -6.17 -17.71 2.72
CA SER A 989 -4.97 -18.52 2.97
C SER A 989 -4.90 -19.09 4.37
N GLY A 990 -5.40 -18.36 5.38
CA GLY A 990 -5.48 -18.83 6.76
C GLY A 990 -6.38 -20.07 6.96
N SER A 991 -7.23 -20.39 5.97
CA SER A 991 -8.13 -21.55 6.00
C SER A 991 -7.57 -22.78 5.30
N LEU A 992 -6.46 -22.66 4.56
CA LEU A 992 -5.87 -23.78 3.81
C LEU A 992 -5.45 -24.93 4.74
N GLU A 993 -5.47 -26.14 4.18
CA GLU A 993 -5.00 -27.38 4.81
C GLU A 993 -4.00 -28.04 3.90
N PHE A 994 -2.98 -28.70 4.45
CA PHE A 994 -2.04 -29.47 3.64
C PHE A 994 -2.76 -30.62 2.92
N SER A 995 -2.35 -30.84 1.67
CA SER A 995 -2.79 -31.96 0.84
C SER A 995 -2.19 -33.29 1.33
N GLU A 996 -2.78 -34.41 0.91
CA GLU A 996 -2.21 -35.76 1.07
C GLU A 996 -0.95 -36.00 0.23
N ASN A 997 -0.60 -35.04 -0.65
CA ASN A 997 0.56 -35.07 -1.52
C ASN A 997 1.31 -33.73 -1.50
N ILE A 998 2.56 -33.77 -1.98
CA ILE A 998 3.32 -32.56 -2.33
C ILE A 998 3.23 -32.37 -3.84
N HIS A 999 3.05 -31.13 -4.27
CA HIS A 999 2.92 -30.74 -5.67
C HIS A 999 4.18 -30.07 -6.14
N LEU A 1000 4.77 -30.56 -7.23
CA LEU A 1000 6.01 -30.05 -7.80
C LEU A 1000 5.79 -29.66 -9.26
N ASP A 1001 6.09 -28.42 -9.61
CA ASP A 1001 6.20 -27.97 -10.99
C ASP A 1001 7.66 -27.76 -11.40
N VAL A 1002 8.01 -28.24 -12.60
CA VAL A 1002 9.32 -28.07 -13.25
C VAL A 1002 9.09 -27.45 -14.62
N ASP A 1003 9.23 -26.13 -14.69
CA ASP A 1003 8.81 -25.34 -15.82
C ASP A 1003 10.00 -24.82 -16.63
N LEU A 1004 9.83 -24.70 -17.94
CA LEU A 1004 10.74 -23.90 -18.77
C LEU A 1004 10.56 -22.41 -18.48
N GLN A 1005 9.31 -21.96 -18.41
CA GLN A 1005 8.93 -20.55 -18.28
C GLN A 1005 7.48 -20.41 -17.83
N GLN A 1006 7.21 -19.30 -17.15
CA GLN A 1006 5.89 -18.89 -16.70
C GLN A 1006 5.60 -17.46 -17.21
N LEU A 1007 4.33 -17.18 -17.49
CA LEU A 1007 3.82 -15.84 -17.81
C LEU A 1007 4.19 -14.88 -16.67
N GLY A 1008 4.55 -13.65 -16.99
CA GLY A 1008 4.76 -12.61 -15.98
C GLY A 1008 3.56 -12.43 -15.05
N VAL A 1009 3.78 -11.86 -13.88
CA VAL A 1009 2.69 -11.55 -12.92
C VAL A 1009 1.97 -10.24 -13.27
N GLY A 1010 2.60 -9.35 -14.05
CA GLY A 1010 2.01 -8.06 -14.41
C GLY A 1010 1.86 -7.14 -13.20
N GLY A 1011 0.94 -6.18 -13.25
CA GLY A 1011 0.71 -5.23 -12.15
C GLY A 1011 0.70 -3.76 -12.55
N ASN A 1012 0.64 -3.43 -13.85
CA ASN A 1012 0.30 -2.06 -14.25
C ASN A 1012 -1.07 -1.65 -13.68
N ASN A 1013 -2.03 -2.57 -13.75
CA ASN A 1013 -3.30 -2.55 -13.02
C ASN A 1013 -3.80 -3.99 -12.81
N SER A 1014 -4.94 -4.15 -12.11
CA SER A 1014 -5.58 -5.45 -11.82
C SER A 1014 -7.00 -5.54 -12.40
N TRP A 1015 -7.28 -4.85 -13.51
CA TRP A 1015 -8.60 -4.79 -14.15
C TRP A 1015 -8.57 -4.77 -15.68
N GLY A 1016 -7.51 -5.31 -16.29
CA GLY A 1016 -7.55 -5.62 -17.72
C GLY A 1016 -6.18 -5.81 -18.38
N GLU A 1017 -5.12 -5.23 -17.82
CA GLU A 1017 -3.81 -5.29 -18.45
C GLU A 1017 -3.13 -6.65 -18.31
N LEU A 1018 -2.43 -7.04 -19.37
CA LEU A 1018 -1.54 -8.20 -19.37
C LEU A 1018 -0.12 -7.76 -18.99
N PRO A 1019 0.75 -8.68 -18.55
CA PRO A 1019 2.19 -8.44 -18.51
C PRO A 1019 2.67 -7.82 -19.84
N ILE A 1020 3.68 -6.95 -19.82
CA ILE A 1020 4.20 -6.34 -21.04
C ILE A 1020 4.70 -7.40 -22.02
N GLU A 1021 4.72 -7.09 -23.32
CA GLU A 1021 4.85 -8.07 -24.40
C GLU A 1021 6.01 -9.06 -24.23
N LYS A 1022 7.18 -8.60 -23.78
CA LYS A 1022 8.37 -9.45 -23.60
C LYS A 1022 8.22 -10.53 -22.53
N TYR A 1023 7.21 -10.43 -21.66
CA TYR A 1023 6.92 -11.39 -20.59
C TYR A 1023 5.68 -12.26 -20.89
N ARG A 1024 5.15 -12.20 -22.12
CA ARG A 1024 4.00 -13.01 -22.56
C ARG A 1024 4.44 -14.34 -23.17
N LEU A 1025 3.66 -15.39 -22.90
CA LEU A 1025 3.90 -16.74 -23.40
C LEU A 1025 2.78 -17.19 -24.33
N TYR A 1026 3.13 -17.73 -25.50
CA TYR A 1026 2.15 -18.11 -26.52
C TYR A 1026 2.39 -19.51 -27.07
N LEU A 1027 1.32 -20.25 -27.36
CA LEU A 1027 1.39 -21.66 -27.81
C LEU A 1027 1.55 -21.86 -29.31
N TYR A 1028 1.51 -20.79 -30.13
CA TYR A 1028 1.89 -20.86 -31.56
C TYR A 1028 3.41 -20.90 -31.79
N LYS A 1029 4.23 -20.87 -30.73
CA LYS A 1029 5.69 -21.01 -30.83
C LYS A 1029 6.13 -22.41 -30.39
N PRO A 1030 7.16 -22.99 -31.01
CA PRO A 1030 7.72 -24.24 -30.54
C PRO A 1030 8.55 -24.03 -29.27
N TYR A 1031 8.46 -24.98 -28.34
CA TYR A 1031 9.25 -24.98 -27.11
C TYR A 1031 9.87 -26.35 -26.87
N SER A 1032 11.09 -26.35 -26.33
CA SER A 1032 11.73 -27.56 -25.85
C SER A 1032 12.62 -27.28 -24.65
N TYR A 1033 12.63 -28.23 -23.72
CA TYR A 1033 13.49 -28.18 -22.55
C TYR A 1033 13.72 -29.59 -21.99
N THR A 1034 14.84 -29.74 -21.30
CA THR A 1034 15.31 -31.03 -20.79
C THR A 1034 15.84 -30.86 -19.38
N TYR A 1035 15.45 -31.76 -18.50
CA TYR A 1035 16.00 -31.86 -17.15
C TYR A 1035 16.20 -33.33 -16.76
N ARG A 1036 16.95 -33.55 -15.69
CA ARG A 1036 17.26 -34.88 -15.18
C ARG A 1036 16.83 -34.99 -13.73
N ILE A 1037 16.20 -36.11 -13.37
CA ILE A 1037 15.86 -36.51 -12.01
C ILE A 1037 16.89 -37.55 -11.56
N ILE A 1038 17.50 -37.33 -10.41
CA ILE A 1038 18.57 -38.18 -9.85
C ILE A 1038 18.20 -38.54 -8.42
N PRO A 1039 17.67 -39.75 -8.17
CA PRO A 1039 17.40 -40.25 -6.82
C PRO A 1039 18.66 -40.51 -6.01
N PHE A 1040 18.59 -40.32 -4.69
CA PHE A 1040 19.68 -40.61 -3.76
C PHE A 1040 19.15 -41.07 -2.38
N ASN A 1041 19.94 -41.89 -1.67
CA ASN A 1041 19.56 -42.43 -0.35
C ASN A 1041 19.96 -41.50 0.81
N LYS A 1042 21.18 -40.97 0.77
CA LYS A 1042 21.72 -39.98 1.70
C LYS A 1042 22.98 -39.43 1.06
N GLU A 1043 23.10 -38.12 0.93
CA GLU A 1043 24.34 -37.45 0.50
C GLU A 1043 25.27 -37.18 1.68
#